data_AF-A0A7M4G2C6-F1
#
_entry.id   AF-A0A7M4G2C6-F1
#
_cell.length_a   1.000
_cell.length_b   1.000
_cell.length_c   1.000
_cell.angle_alpha   90.00
_cell.angle_beta   90.00
_cell.angle_gamma   90.00
#
_symmetry.space_group_name_H-M   'P 1'
#
loop_
_entity.id
_entity.type
_entity.pdbx_description
1 polymer ?
#
loop_
_entity_poly.entity_id
_entity_poly.type
_entity_poly.pdbx_seq_one_letter_code
_entity_poly.pdbx_strand_id
1 'polypeptide(L)'
;LPLFGVTSRRPLSPTSTHGLCWKPAMSISKAINTQEAPVKEKHARRIILGTHREKGAFTFWSYAIGLPLPSSSILSWKFCHVLHKVLRDGHPNVLQDCQRYRSNIRETGDLWGHLHDRYGQLVNIYTRLLLAKISFHLKHPEFPPNLEVTDEVLEKAAGTDVNNIFQLTVEMFDYMDCELKLSESGFPDLSHLTHGRSNCLPADTLQGHRDRFHEQFRSLKSFFKRASDMLYFKRLIQIPRLPESPPNFLRASALAEHVKPVVVIPEEAPEDEEPENLIEINTGSAAEQQVTVDIFEQTFGPPNGSRDDRDLQIENLKREVEALRMELEKIKLEAQRYIAQLKAQVNSLEGEVEEQRKQKQKALVDNEQLRDELERLQKAKLESDRTQRLYVEAEKKASATEVRYTKLKEKHSELINTHAELLRKNADTAKQLTVTQQSQEEVARVKEQLAFQIEQVKREAEMKLEDQTLQMEQLKRELETKKEELMQAQQSLSHSKETGSELSSRLEALHAEKDSLRKAASEREQELLSTKGLIEEKELLWHREAEKSAKEIGELRGKLVDKVSQEQSLRQKLLDDQFGILQGTVQEAENIIQDAVAKLDDPLHVRCTGSPDYLVSRAQAALESVNTLENGHARYLVAMTDATGLVGALAQFAHLTADTIVSGSATSHTAPTDHADKLTDACRDCGQRSLDYLSELKDRQSLRQADTADVRRTLQGIVQLGQELRPKSLDIRQEELGDAVEKEMASTSAAIEDAVRRIEVRWDAGVCVEGNSRSLPLQAIRLLVLTSTQLQKEIVESGRGAATSQEFYAKNSRWTEGLISASKAVGWGATQLVESADRVVLHTGKYEELIVCSHEIAASTAQLVAASKVKADKNSRNLTRLQECSRSVNEMAANVVASTKSGQEQIEDKDTMDFSGMSLIKLKKEEMETQVKVLELEKMLENERIRLGELRKKHYALAGVYDDTDSGEAKPASAPRRSILKKPPLAQKPACLFKQDDDTIYEARVINF
;
A
#
# COMPACT_ATOMS: atom_id res chain seq x y z
N LEU A 1 40.02 37.69 25.54
CA LEU A 1 40.18 37.66 24.06
C LEU A 1 39.35 36.48 23.52
N PRO A 2 38.47 36.71 22.55
CA PRO A 2 37.02 36.58 22.82
C PRO A 2 36.17 36.04 21.63
N LEU A 3 34.84 36.08 21.81
CA LEU A 3 33.73 36.19 20.83
C LEU A 3 33.23 34.92 20.10
N PHE A 4 32.05 34.43 20.49
CA PHE A 4 30.82 34.58 19.68
C PHE A 4 29.58 34.31 20.54
N GLY A 5 28.89 35.39 20.88
CA GLY A 5 27.49 35.38 21.30
C GLY A 5 26.67 36.14 20.26
N VAL A 6 25.57 35.54 19.81
CA VAL A 6 24.41 36.27 19.26
C VAL A 6 23.15 35.57 19.77
N THR A 7 22.73 36.02 20.95
CA THR A 7 21.35 36.31 21.37
C THR A 7 20.20 35.68 20.56
N SER A 8 19.65 34.57 21.08
CA SER A 8 18.26 34.17 20.82
C SER A 8 17.31 35.14 21.52
N ARG A 9 16.73 36.09 20.77
CA ARG A 9 15.63 36.92 21.26
C ARG A 9 14.39 36.04 21.40
N ARG A 10 13.89 35.90 22.63
CA ARG A 10 12.52 35.45 22.93
C ARG A 10 11.53 36.28 22.09
N PRO A 11 10.52 35.69 21.43
CA PRO A 11 9.38 36.46 20.94
C PRO A 11 8.63 37.00 22.16
N LEU A 12 8.39 38.30 22.16
CA LEU A 12 7.50 38.98 23.09
C LEU A 12 6.10 38.33 23.04
N SER A 13 5.51 38.15 24.20
CA SER A 13 4.11 37.76 24.40
C SER A 13 3.17 38.67 23.59
N PRO A 14 2.26 38.15 22.75
CA PRO A 14 1.19 38.95 22.17
C PRO A 14 0.01 38.95 23.15
N THR A 15 -0.19 40.08 23.83
CA THR A 15 -1.43 40.40 24.51
C THR A 15 -2.55 40.68 23.48
N SER A 16 -3.72 40.09 23.73
CA SER A 16 -5.06 40.46 23.24
C SER A 16 -5.40 40.45 21.73
N THR A 17 -5.32 39.30 21.03
CA THR A 17 -6.02 39.12 19.73
C THR A 17 -6.46 37.67 19.44
N HIS A 18 -6.93 36.91 20.44
CA HIS A 18 -7.20 35.46 20.26
C HIS A 18 -8.47 35.08 19.46
N GLY A 19 -9.35 36.01 19.09
CA GLY A 19 -10.57 35.71 18.33
C GLY A 19 -10.38 35.59 16.80
N LEU A 20 -9.30 36.14 16.23
CA LEU A 20 -9.14 36.29 14.78
C LEU A 20 -8.16 35.26 14.15
N CYS A 21 -7.31 34.61 14.94
CA CYS A 21 -6.24 33.71 14.47
C CYS A 21 -6.73 32.28 14.08
N TRP A 22 -7.93 31.87 14.49
CA TRP A 22 -8.46 30.52 14.20
C TRP A 22 -8.89 30.31 12.73
N LYS A 23 -9.34 31.38 12.04
CA LYS A 23 -9.88 31.28 10.67
C LYS A 23 -8.82 31.03 9.58
N PRO A 24 -7.61 31.62 9.62
CA PRO A 24 -6.53 31.32 8.66
C PRO A 24 -5.98 29.90 8.80
N ALA A 25 -5.77 29.42 10.03
CA ALA A 25 -5.27 28.07 10.34
C ALA A 25 -6.11 26.95 9.71
N MET A 26 -7.44 27.02 9.89
CA MET A 26 -8.37 26.07 9.27
C MET A 26 -8.32 26.12 7.74
N SER A 27 -8.00 27.28 7.16
CA SER A 27 -7.93 27.44 5.71
C SER A 27 -6.65 26.85 5.14
N ILE A 28 -5.54 26.91 5.87
CA ILE A 28 -4.27 26.25 5.52
C ILE A 28 -4.47 24.73 5.50
N SER A 29 -5.06 24.14 6.55
CA SER A 29 -5.33 22.70 6.61
C SER A 29 -6.32 22.23 5.52
N LYS A 30 -7.32 23.05 5.17
CA LYS A 30 -8.25 22.74 4.08
C LYS A 30 -7.62 22.92 2.68
N ALA A 31 -6.67 23.82 2.51
CA ALA A 31 -5.98 24.04 1.24
C ALA A 31 -4.86 23.02 1.00
N ILE A 32 -4.09 22.68 2.03
CA ILE A 32 -2.95 21.77 1.99
C ILE A 32 -3.37 20.46 2.66
N ASN A 33 -3.93 19.55 1.86
CA ASN A 33 -4.42 18.24 2.28
C ASN A 33 -3.95 17.14 1.33
N THR A 34 -4.17 15.87 1.69
CA THR A 34 -3.75 14.69 0.93
C THR A 34 -4.69 14.31 -0.22
N GLN A 35 -5.83 15.00 -0.39
CA GLN A 35 -6.79 14.67 -1.44
C GLN A 35 -6.28 15.09 -2.82
N GLU A 36 -6.36 14.23 -3.83
CA GLU A 36 -5.98 14.55 -5.21
C GLU A 36 -7.06 15.41 -5.91
N ALA A 37 -7.09 16.69 -5.56
CA ALA A 37 -8.05 17.67 -6.05
C ALA A 37 -7.42 19.06 -6.12
N PRO A 38 -7.88 19.95 -7.03
CA PRO A 38 -7.36 21.31 -7.12
C PRO A 38 -7.54 22.05 -5.78
N VAL A 39 -6.59 22.92 -5.45
CA VAL A 39 -6.66 23.75 -4.25
C VAL A 39 -7.86 24.69 -4.39
N LYS A 40 -8.82 24.59 -3.47
CA LYS A 40 -10.02 25.45 -3.48
C LYS A 40 -9.62 26.92 -3.32
N GLU A 41 -9.98 27.75 -4.30
CA GLU A 41 -9.57 29.15 -4.39
C GLU A 41 -9.95 29.97 -3.16
N LYS A 42 -11.15 29.74 -2.60
CA LYS A 42 -11.60 30.40 -1.36
C LYS A 42 -10.63 30.27 -0.19
N HIS A 43 -9.96 29.12 -0.05
CA HIS A 43 -9.01 28.89 1.03
C HIS A 43 -7.66 29.54 0.72
N ALA A 44 -7.18 29.44 -0.52
CA ALA A 44 -5.96 30.14 -0.96
C ALA A 44 -6.10 31.67 -0.80
N ARG A 45 -7.23 32.24 -1.24
CA ARG A 45 -7.54 33.69 -1.08
C ARG A 45 -7.55 34.11 0.38
N ARG A 46 -8.15 33.30 1.27
CA ARG A 46 -8.16 33.61 2.71
C ARG A 46 -6.75 33.59 3.33
N ILE A 47 -5.88 32.68 2.87
CA ILE A 47 -4.47 32.63 3.31
C ILE A 47 -3.73 33.89 2.86
N ILE A 48 -3.87 34.28 1.58
CA ILE A 48 -3.26 35.49 1.02
C ILE A 48 -3.73 36.74 1.79
N LEU A 49 -5.04 36.90 1.98
CA LEU A 49 -5.61 38.01 2.77
C LEU A 49 -5.12 38.00 4.23
N GLY A 50 -4.89 36.81 4.80
CA GLY A 50 -4.25 36.65 6.11
C GLY A 50 -2.86 37.29 6.15
N THR A 51 -2.05 37.09 5.11
CA THR A 51 -0.69 37.68 5.07
C THR A 51 -0.68 39.21 5.04
N HIS A 52 -1.67 39.83 4.37
CA HIS A 52 -1.83 41.28 4.36
C HIS A 52 -2.30 41.84 5.70
N ARG A 53 -3.20 41.12 6.38
CA ARG A 53 -3.66 41.49 7.74
C ARG A 53 -2.54 41.40 8.77
N GLU A 54 -1.69 40.38 8.66
CA GLU A 54 -0.58 40.11 9.58
C GLU A 54 0.72 40.82 9.20
N LYS A 55 0.76 41.48 8.03
CA LYS A 55 1.96 42.11 7.44
C LYS A 55 3.15 41.13 7.27
N GLY A 56 2.87 39.88 6.96
CA GLY A 56 3.87 38.81 6.81
C GLY A 56 3.24 37.41 6.69
N ALA A 57 4.06 36.37 6.55
CA ALA A 57 3.61 34.98 6.40
C ALA A 57 3.70 34.18 7.72
N PHE A 58 3.62 34.84 8.88
CA PHE A 58 3.83 34.19 10.18
C PHE A 58 2.85 33.04 10.45
N THR A 59 1.55 33.26 10.29
CA THR A 59 0.56 32.19 10.48
C THR A 59 0.69 31.11 9.41
N PHE A 60 1.08 31.45 8.18
CA PHE A 60 1.33 30.44 7.15
C PHE A 60 2.48 29.50 7.57
N TRP A 61 3.64 30.04 7.93
CA TRP A 61 4.82 29.24 8.26
C TRP A 61 4.70 28.50 9.58
N SER A 62 4.08 29.07 10.61
CA SER A 62 3.84 28.38 11.89
C SER A 62 3.02 27.09 11.72
N TYR A 63 2.11 27.05 10.75
CA TYR A 63 1.37 25.84 10.40
C TYR A 63 2.10 24.97 9.36
N ALA A 64 2.70 25.58 8.33
CA ALA A 64 3.33 24.85 7.24
C ALA A 64 4.52 23.98 7.69
N ILE A 65 5.28 24.42 8.70
CA ILE A 65 6.40 23.64 9.27
C ILE A 65 5.88 22.40 10.02
N GLY A 66 4.68 22.46 10.58
CA GLY A 66 4.04 21.34 11.26
C GLY A 66 3.33 20.35 10.33
N LEU A 67 3.29 20.63 9.02
CA LEU A 67 2.69 19.71 8.05
C LEU A 67 3.65 18.54 7.77
N PRO A 68 3.15 17.29 7.70
CA PRO A 68 3.97 16.14 7.38
C PRO A 68 4.27 16.08 5.87
N LEU A 69 4.96 17.09 5.33
CA LEU A 69 5.31 17.17 3.89
C LEU A 69 6.00 15.89 3.37
N PRO A 70 6.92 15.24 4.12
CA PRO A 70 7.53 13.95 3.70
C PRO A 70 6.55 12.78 3.53
N SER A 71 5.35 12.85 4.13
CA SER A 71 4.40 11.72 4.12
C SER A 71 3.65 11.56 2.79
N SER A 72 3.50 12.64 2.02
CA SER A 72 2.68 12.64 0.81
C SER A 72 3.20 13.65 -0.21
N SER A 73 3.44 13.15 -1.43
CA SER A 73 3.87 13.97 -2.56
C SER A 73 2.76 14.93 -3.03
N ILE A 74 1.48 14.52 -2.91
CA ILE A 74 0.32 15.39 -3.17
C ILE A 74 0.25 16.53 -2.15
N LEU A 75 0.47 16.23 -0.87
CA LEU A 75 0.49 17.25 0.19
C LEU A 75 1.63 18.26 -0.07
N SER A 76 2.82 17.76 -0.40
CA SER A 76 3.98 18.58 -0.76
C SER A 76 3.76 19.41 -2.03
N TRP A 77 3.09 18.85 -3.03
CA TRP A 77 2.70 19.58 -4.24
C TRP A 77 1.73 20.71 -3.94
N LYS A 78 0.69 20.46 -3.12
CA LYS A 78 -0.25 21.50 -2.69
C LYS A 78 0.42 22.56 -1.81
N PHE A 79 1.35 22.18 -0.96
CA PHE A 79 2.18 23.12 -0.22
C PHE A 79 2.96 24.03 -1.18
N CYS A 80 3.65 23.47 -2.18
CA CYS A 80 4.37 24.25 -3.20
C CYS A 80 3.42 25.20 -3.94
N HIS A 81 2.24 24.72 -4.33
CA HIS A 81 1.23 25.51 -5.02
C HIS A 81 0.71 26.69 -4.17
N VAL A 82 0.35 26.44 -2.90
CA VAL A 82 -0.13 27.49 -2.00
C VAL A 82 0.98 28.49 -1.67
N LEU A 83 2.20 28.01 -1.42
CA LEU A 83 3.37 28.87 -1.20
C LEU A 83 3.67 29.73 -2.43
N HIS A 84 3.55 29.18 -3.64
CA HIS A 84 3.70 29.96 -4.87
C HIS A 84 2.68 31.10 -4.96
N LYS A 85 1.40 30.82 -4.69
CA LYS A 85 0.34 31.84 -4.66
C LYS A 85 0.60 32.90 -3.58
N VAL A 86 1.05 32.48 -2.39
CA VAL A 86 1.39 33.39 -1.28
C VAL A 86 2.60 34.27 -1.62
N LEU A 87 3.62 33.74 -2.30
CA LEU A 87 4.76 34.52 -2.79
C LEU A 87 4.36 35.53 -3.87
N ARG A 88 3.39 35.21 -4.71
CA ARG A 88 2.94 36.07 -5.82
C ARG A 88 2.03 37.21 -5.35
N ASP A 89 1.02 36.89 -4.54
CA ASP A 89 -0.10 37.81 -4.23
C ASP A 89 -0.13 38.24 -2.73
N GLY A 90 0.78 37.71 -1.90
CA GLY A 90 0.87 38.01 -0.48
C GLY A 90 1.53 39.35 -0.15
N HIS A 91 1.60 39.67 1.14
CA HIS A 91 2.23 40.91 1.61
C HIS A 91 3.74 40.96 1.22
N PRO A 92 4.34 42.13 0.90
CA PRO A 92 5.74 42.21 0.49
C PRO A 92 6.77 41.55 1.44
N ASN A 93 6.50 41.61 2.76
CA ASN A 93 7.35 40.96 3.77
C ASN A 93 7.38 39.42 3.67
N VAL A 94 6.43 38.79 2.97
CA VAL A 94 6.39 37.34 2.75
C VAL A 94 7.70 36.85 2.13
N LEU A 95 8.31 37.61 1.22
CA LEU A 95 9.60 37.25 0.62
C LEU A 95 10.71 37.09 1.67
N GLN A 96 10.79 38.02 2.63
CA GLN A 96 11.77 37.97 3.71
C GLN A 96 11.47 36.84 4.69
N ASP A 97 10.19 36.57 4.96
CA ASP A 97 9.78 35.47 5.82
C ASP A 97 10.11 34.11 5.19
N CYS A 98 9.80 33.92 3.89
CA CYS A 98 10.10 32.71 3.14
C CYS A 98 11.61 32.45 3.02
N GLN A 99 12.44 33.50 3.01
CA GLN A 99 13.90 33.35 3.00
C GLN A 99 14.43 32.63 4.24
N ARG A 100 13.79 32.80 5.40
CA ARG A 100 14.16 32.10 6.64
C ARG A 100 13.91 30.59 6.55
N TYR A 101 13.00 30.17 5.67
CA TYR A 101 12.62 28.78 5.45
C TYR A 101 13.18 28.20 4.15
N ARG A 102 14.18 28.87 3.56
CA ARG A 102 14.81 28.44 2.31
C ARG A 102 15.41 27.04 2.40
N SER A 103 16.01 26.67 3.54
CA SER A 103 16.54 25.32 3.79
C SER A 103 15.41 24.28 3.77
N ASN A 104 14.31 24.52 4.47
CA ASN A 104 13.17 23.61 4.54
C ASN A 104 12.54 23.34 3.16
N ILE A 105 12.41 24.39 2.33
CA ILE A 105 11.90 24.25 0.96
C ILE A 105 12.85 23.37 0.12
N ARG A 106 14.16 23.58 0.26
CA ARG A 106 15.18 22.78 -0.44
C ARG A 106 15.17 21.32 0.00
N GLU A 107 15.19 21.07 1.30
CA GLU A 107 15.16 19.72 1.88
C GLU A 107 13.92 18.94 1.44
N THR A 108 12.75 19.61 1.36
CA THR A 108 11.53 19.01 0.82
C THR A 108 11.71 18.62 -0.64
N GLY A 109 12.35 19.46 -1.45
CA GLY A 109 12.64 19.18 -2.86
C GLY A 109 13.62 18.03 -3.06
N ASP A 110 14.73 18.04 -2.32
CA ASP A 110 15.78 17.03 -2.40
C ASP A 110 15.24 15.65 -1.97
N LEU A 111 14.47 15.60 -0.88
CA LEU A 111 13.79 14.40 -0.40
C LEU A 111 12.96 13.74 -1.52
N TRP A 112 12.04 14.50 -2.12
CA TRP A 112 11.16 14.00 -3.18
C TRP A 112 11.89 13.77 -4.50
N GLY A 113 13.04 14.42 -4.71
CA GLY A 113 13.91 14.21 -5.86
C GLY A 113 14.63 12.87 -5.87
N HIS A 114 14.92 12.29 -4.71
CA HIS A 114 15.54 10.96 -4.59
C HIS A 114 14.53 9.82 -4.74
N LEU A 115 13.25 10.10 -4.47
CA LEU A 115 12.17 9.14 -4.59
C LEU A 115 11.65 9.12 -6.04
N HIS A 116 11.63 7.94 -6.67
CA HIS A 116 11.18 7.77 -8.08
C HIS A 116 9.63 7.83 -8.21
N ASP A 117 8.99 8.74 -7.49
CA ASP A 117 7.55 9.01 -7.55
C ASP A 117 7.22 10.10 -8.58
N ARG A 118 6.15 9.93 -9.36
CA ARG A 118 5.75 10.88 -10.41
C ARG A 118 5.44 12.26 -9.85
N TYR A 119 4.71 12.34 -8.74
CA TYR A 119 4.46 13.61 -8.05
C TYR A 119 5.70 14.11 -7.29
N GLY A 120 6.54 13.20 -6.78
CA GLY A 120 7.81 13.56 -6.13
C GLY A 120 8.77 14.31 -7.04
N GLN A 121 8.96 13.85 -8.28
CA GLN A 121 9.77 14.56 -9.28
C GLN A 121 9.22 15.96 -9.59
N LEU A 122 7.90 16.09 -9.69
CA LEU A 122 7.22 17.37 -9.87
C LEU A 122 7.44 18.31 -8.68
N VAL A 123 7.39 17.80 -7.44
CA VAL A 123 7.69 18.56 -6.22
C VAL A 123 9.14 19.05 -6.20
N ASN A 124 10.11 18.22 -6.60
CA ASN A 124 11.51 18.65 -6.71
C ASN A 124 11.65 19.82 -7.70
N ILE A 125 11.09 19.70 -8.90
CA ILE A 125 11.16 20.78 -9.91
C ILE A 125 10.46 22.04 -9.39
N TYR A 126 9.32 21.91 -8.71
CA TYR A 126 8.57 23.04 -8.17
C TYR A 126 9.31 23.74 -7.03
N THR A 127 9.90 23.00 -6.08
CA THR A 127 10.68 23.61 -4.99
C THR A 127 11.91 24.34 -5.53
N ARG A 128 12.58 23.84 -6.58
CA ARG A 128 13.65 24.58 -7.28
C ARG A 128 13.15 25.88 -7.90
N LEU A 129 11.97 25.86 -8.52
CA LEU A 129 11.31 27.08 -9.02
C LEU A 129 11.03 28.09 -7.89
N LEU A 130 10.49 27.64 -6.76
CA LEU A 130 10.22 28.51 -5.60
C LEU A 130 11.50 29.13 -5.04
N LEU A 131 12.58 28.36 -4.96
CA LEU A 131 13.89 28.84 -4.51
C LEU A 131 14.51 29.84 -5.48
N ALA A 132 14.35 29.62 -6.78
CA ALA A 132 14.77 30.56 -7.83
C ALA A 132 13.97 31.86 -7.74
N LYS A 133 12.65 31.77 -7.59
CA LYS A 133 11.75 32.92 -7.39
C LYS A 133 12.13 33.75 -6.17
N ILE A 134 12.32 33.12 -5.01
CA ILE A 134 12.75 33.80 -3.78
C ILE A 134 14.10 34.48 -3.99
N SER A 135 15.07 33.80 -4.60
CA SER A 135 16.40 34.36 -4.87
C SER A 135 16.35 35.57 -5.80
N PHE A 136 15.57 35.48 -6.89
CA PHE A 136 15.43 36.56 -7.87
C PHE A 136 14.83 37.81 -7.22
N HIS A 137 13.67 37.69 -6.56
CA HIS A 137 12.99 38.87 -5.98
C HIS A 137 13.69 39.44 -4.73
N LEU A 138 14.54 38.69 -4.04
CA LEU A 138 15.40 39.24 -2.99
C LEU A 138 16.57 40.05 -3.56
N LYS A 139 17.11 39.62 -4.70
CA LYS A 139 18.20 40.31 -5.39
C LYS A 139 17.69 41.54 -6.16
N HIS A 140 16.47 41.44 -6.67
CA HIS A 140 15.80 42.42 -7.51
C HIS A 140 14.46 42.86 -6.90
N PRO A 141 14.47 43.55 -5.74
CA PRO A 141 13.25 43.96 -5.03
C PRO A 141 12.40 44.97 -5.83
N GLU A 142 12.98 45.61 -6.84
CA GLU A 142 12.28 46.48 -7.79
C GLU A 142 11.30 45.75 -8.70
N PHE A 143 11.46 44.43 -8.87
CA PHE A 143 10.52 43.59 -9.61
C PHE A 143 9.47 43.00 -8.65
N PRO A 144 8.18 43.37 -8.78
CA PRO A 144 7.15 42.80 -7.94
C PRO A 144 6.99 41.29 -8.22
N PRO A 145 6.55 40.49 -7.24
CA PRO A 145 6.43 39.04 -7.38
C PRO A 145 5.46 38.54 -8.46
N ASN A 146 4.54 39.40 -8.92
CA ASN A 146 3.65 39.12 -10.06
C ASN A 146 4.27 39.49 -11.42
N LEU A 147 5.49 40.05 -11.44
CA LEU A 147 6.26 40.47 -12.62
C LEU A 147 5.58 41.56 -13.47
N GLU A 148 4.61 42.29 -12.92
CA GLU A 148 4.01 43.45 -13.56
C GLU A 148 4.88 44.68 -13.33
N VAL A 149 5.73 45.01 -14.31
CA VAL A 149 6.73 46.08 -14.22
C VAL A 149 6.37 47.20 -15.19
N THR A 150 6.44 48.45 -14.73
CA THR A 150 6.32 49.63 -15.59
C THR A 150 7.63 49.89 -16.34
N ASP A 151 7.55 50.49 -17.54
CA ASP A 151 8.74 50.75 -18.36
C ASP A 151 9.78 51.62 -17.61
N GLU A 152 9.32 52.55 -16.76
CA GLU A 152 10.18 53.37 -15.88
C GLU A 152 10.98 52.55 -14.85
N VAL A 153 10.37 51.53 -14.25
CA VAL A 153 11.03 50.66 -13.27
C VAL A 153 12.03 49.75 -13.97
N LEU A 154 11.70 49.29 -15.19
CA LEU A 154 12.58 48.47 -16.01
C LEU A 154 13.83 49.25 -16.43
N GLU A 155 13.67 50.49 -16.89
CA GLU A 155 14.79 51.38 -17.22
C GLU A 155 15.68 51.69 -16.01
N LYS A 156 15.05 51.89 -14.84
CA LYS A 156 15.76 52.13 -13.57
C LYS A 156 16.53 50.89 -13.09
N ALA A 157 15.97 49.70 -13.26
CA ALA A 157 16.58 48.43 -12.87
C ALA A 157 17.71 48.01 -13.81
N ALA A 158 17.52 48.26 -15.11
CA ALA A 158 18.53 48.08 -16.15
C ALA A 158 19.76 48.96 -15.88
N GLY A 159 19.53 50.20 -15.41
CA GLY A 159 20.59 51.17 -15.16
C GLY A 159 21.33 51.57 -16.44
N THR A 160 22.45 52.28 -16.28
CA THR A 160 23.31 52.71 -17.41
C THR A 160 24.41 51.69 -17.74
N ASP A 161 24.61 50.68 -16.90
CA ASP A 161 25.64 49.65 -17.06
C ASP A 161 25.08 48.45 -17.85
N VAL A 162 25.66 48.21 -19.03
CA VAL A 162 25.31 47.09 -19.91
C VAL A 162 25.49 45.74 -19.20
N ASN A 163 26.42 45.64 -18.24
CA ASN A 163 26.62 44.41 -17.47
C ASN A 163 25.44 44.09 -16.56
N ASN A 164 24.77 45.10 -16.02
CA ASN A 164 23.57 44.91 -15.20
C ASN A 164 22.41 44.41 -16.04
N ILE A 165 22.22 44.96 -17.24
CA ILE A 165 21.22 44.50 -18.22
C ILE A 165 21.51 43.06 -18.64
N PHE A 166 22.77 42.75 -18.94
CA PHE A 166 23.20 41.41 -19.30
C PHE A 166 22.89 40.41 -18.18
N GLN A 167 23.33 40.70 -16.95
CA GLN A 167 23.13 39.82 -15.81
C GLN A 167 21.65 39.64 -15.45
N LEU A 168 20.87 40.72 -15.46
CA LEU A 168 19.42 40.69 -15.22
C LEU A 168 18.70 39.84 -16.29
N THR A 169 19.14 39.93 -17.56
CA THR A 169 18.56 39.13 -18.64
C THR A 169 18.88 37.64 -18.48
N VAL A 170 20.13 37.30 -18.09
CA VAL A 170 20.50 35.91 -17.76
C VAL A 170 19.63 35.36 -16.63
N GLU A 171 19.44 36.13 -15.56
CA GLU A 171 18.68 35.71 -14.39
C GLU A 171 17.18 35.59 -14.67
N MET A 172 16.61 36.47 -15.50
CA MET A 172 15.24 36.35 -15.97
C MET A 172 15.06 35.10 -16.86
N PHE A 173 16.03 34.79 -17.71
CA PHE A 173 16.00 33.58 -18.52
C PHE A 173 16.18 32.31 -17.67
N ASP A 174 17.02 32.32 -16.64
CA ASP A 174 17.13 31.22 -15.68
C ASP A 174 15.81 31.00 -14.93
N TYR A 175 15.14 32.09 -14.55
CA TYR A 175 13.85 32.04 -13.88
C TYR A 175 12.76 31.47 -14.81
N MET A 176 12.68 31.95 -16.06
CA MET A 176 11.73 31.44 -17.06
C MET A 176 12.00 29.97 -17.44
N ASP A 177 13.26 29.54 -17.51
CA ASP A 177 13.60 28.13 -17.73
C ASP A 177 13.08 27.23 -16.60
N CYS A 178 13.09 27.70 -15.36
CA CYS A 178 12.52 26.96 -14.24
C CYS A 178 10.98 26.83 -14.37
N GLU A 179 10.30 27.89 -14.80
CA GLU A 179 8.85 27.87 -15.05
C GLU A 179 8.48 26.93 -16.20
N LEU A 180 9.22 27.01 -17.31
CA LEU A 180 9.02 26.14 -18.47
C LEU A 180 9.30 24.67 -18.14
N LYS A 181 10.37 24.36 -17.40
CA LYS A 181 10.66 22.98 -16.95
C LYS A 181 9.56 22.38 -16.10
N LEU A 182 8.98 23.16 -15.18
CA LEU A 182 7.83 22.70 -14.39
C LEU A 182 6.62 22.45 -15.28
N SER A 183 6.38 23.33 -16.27
CA SER A 183 5.28 23.21 -17.21
C SER A 183 5.40 21.98 -18.13
N GLU A 184 6.61 21.64 -18.58
CA GLU A 184 6.84 20.49 -19.45
C GLU A 184 6.73 19.17 -18.70
N SER A 185 7.18 19.13 -17.44
CA SER A 185 7.14 17.92 -16.61
C SER A 185 5.71 17.53 -16.21
N GLY A 186 4.76 18.47 -16.20
CA GLY A 186 3.33 18.21 -15.97
C GLY A 186 2.58 17.59 -17.16
N PHE A 187 3.19 17.53 -18.35
CA PHE A 187 2.60 17.01 -19.59
C PHE A 187 3.49 15.89 -20.18
N PRO A 188 3.22 14.60 -19.89
CA PRO A 188 4.20 13.50 -20.06
C PRO A 188 4.64 13.15 -21.49
N ASP A 189 4.03 13.68 -22.55
CA ASP A 189 4.20 13.10 -23.89
C ASP A 189 5.49 13.46 -24.65
N LEU A 190 6.50 14.11 -24.02
CA LEU A 190 7.74 14.45 -24.75
C LEU A 190 9.02 14.44 -23.92
N SER A 191 9.19 13.48 -23.01
CA SER A 191 10.39 13.35 -22.15
C SER A 191 11.68 12.91 -22.85
N HIS A 192 11.83 13.10 -24.18
CA HIS A 192 12.99 12.62 -24.94
C HIS A 192 13.89 13.68 -25.58
N LEU A 193 13.65 14.99 -25.39
CA LEU A 193 14.41 16.02 -26.13
C LEU A 193 15.27 17.02 -25.34
N THR A 194 15.35 16.98 -24.00
CA THR A 194 15.99 18.08 -23.23
C THR A 194 17.17 17.66 -22.34
N HIS A 195 17.84 16.54 -22.65
CA HIS A 195 19.03 16.10 -21.90
C HIS A 195 20.39 16.60 -22.44
N GLY A 196 20.40 17.54 -23.38
CA GLY A 196 21.65 18.07 -23.93
C GLY A 196 21.70 19.58 -23.84
N ARG A 197 22.38 20.13 -22.82
CA ARG A 197 22.90 21.51 -22.87
C ARG A 197 23.96 21.76 -21.78
N SER A 198 25.16 21.23 -22.05
CA SER A 198 26.41 21.78 -21.50
C SER A 198 27.03 22.71 -22.53
N ASN A 199 27.42 23.90 -22.06
CA ASN A 199 28.45 24.80 -22.59
C ASN A 199 28.47 25.08 -24.11
N CYS A 200 27.99 26.26 -24.50
CA CYS A 200 28.44 26.92 -25.73
C CYS A 200 28.54 28.44 -25.51
N LEU A 201 29.77 28.96 -25.47
CA LEU A 201 30.16 30.34 -25.85
C LEU A 201 31.39 30.18 -26.79
N PRO A 202 31.76 31.11 -27.70
CA PRO A 202 31.24 32.47 -28.00
C PRO A 202 31.02 32.73 -29.54
N ALA A 203 30.52 33.90 -30.02
CA ALA A 203 31.36 35.01 -30.55
C ALA A 203 30.64 36.37 -30.82
N ASP A 204 29.46 36.61 -30.27
CA ASP A 204 28.85 37.95 -30.25
C ASP A 204 28.07 38.06 -28.92
N THR A 205 28.39 39.04 -28.07
CA THR A 205 28.03 39.04 -26.63
C THR A 205 26.52 38.87 -26.39
N LEU A 206 25.68 39.36 -27.32
CA LEU A 206 24.22 39.26 -27.27
C LEU A 206 23.65 38.10 -28.11
N GLN A 207 24.44 37.42 -28.94
CA GLN A 207 23.96 36.31 -29.76
C GLN A 207 23.49 35.14 -28.91
N GLY A 208 24.21 34.79 -27.84
CA GLY A 208 23.77 33.77 -26.89
C GLY A 208 22.43 34.11 -26.23
N HIS A 209 22.16 35.39 -25.98
CA HIS A 209 20.88 35.86 -25.44
C HIS A 209 19.75 35.75 -26.46
N ARG A 210 20.03 36.12 -27.72
CA ARG A 210 19.07 35.96 -28.82
C ARG A 210 18.72 34.49 -29.01
N ASP A 211 19.70 33.60 -29.09
CA ASP A 211 19.47 32.17 -29.31
C ASP A 211 18.64 31.56 -28.17
N ARG A 212 18.96 31.91 -26.92
CA ARG A 212 18.23 31.48 -25.73
C ARG A 212 16.78 32.00 -25.73
N PHE A 213 16.58 33.28 -26.06
CA PHE A 213 15.24 33.85 -26.21
C PHE A 213 14.42 33.12 -27.29
N HIS A 214 14.99 32.84 -28.46
CA HIS A 214 14.26 32.18 -29.55
C HIS A 214 13.82 30.75 -29.18
N GLU A 215 14.60 30.06 -28.35
CA GLU A 215 14.26 28.74 -27.83
C GLU A 215 13.18 28.80 -26.75
N GLN A 216 13.29 29.74 -25.81
CA GLN A 216 12.28 29.98 -24.79
C GLN A 216 10.96 30.45 -25.40
N PHE A 217 11.00 31.31 -26.42
CA PHE A 217 9.81 31.75 -27.17
C PHE A 217 9.10 30.58 -27.85
N ARG A 218 9.85 29.64 -28.46
CA ARG A 218 9.29 28.42 -29.05
C ARG A 218 8.64 27.52 -27.99
N SER A 219 9.31 27.34 -26.85
CA SER A 219 8.83 26.52 -25.74
C SER A 219 7.57 27.12 -25.10
N LEU A 220 7.57 28.44 -24.88
CA LEU A 220 6.43 29.19 -24.35
C LEU A 220 5.24 29.17 -25.31
N LYS A 221 5.47 29.32 -26.62
CA LYS A 221 4.40 29.19 -27.64
C LYS A 221 3.78 27.80 -27.64
N SER A 222 4.60 26.76 -27.53
CA SER A 222 4.13 25.37 -27.39
C SER A 222 3.32 25.18 -26.10
N PHE A 223 3.79 25.74 -24.99
CA PHE A 223 3.09 25.70 -23.70
C PHE A 223 1.73 26.40 -23.77
N PHE A 224 1.65 27.65 -24.22
CA PHE A 224 0.37 28.37 -24.31
C PHE A 224 -0.60 27.72 -25.27
N LYS A 225 -0.14 27.14 -26.39
CA LYS A 225 -1.01 26.36 -27.28
C LYS A 225 -1.62 25.17 -26.53
N ARG A 226 -0.80 24.34 -25.87
CA ARG A 226 -1.27 23.20 -25.08
C ARG A 226 -2.22 23.60 -23.95
N ALA A 227 -1.86 24.63 -23.19
CA ALA A 227 -2.69 25.14 -22.10
C ALA A 227 -4.03 25.69 -22.63
N SER A 228 -4.02 26.35 -23.80
CA SER A 228 -5.21 26.90 -24.44
C SER A 228 -6.19 25.83 -24.92
N ASP A 229 -5.75 24.59 -25.14
CA ASP A 229 -6.60 23.47 -25.52
C ASP A 229 -7.32 22.85 -24.30
N MET A 230 -6.87 23.13 -23.07
CA MET A 230 -7.42 22.54 -21.85
C MET A 230 -8.64 23.28 -21.32
N LEU A 231 -9.74 22.53 -21.11
CA LEU A 231 -11.01 23.06 -20.61
C LEU A 231 -10.90 23.71 -19.22
N TYR A 232 -10.04 23.17 -18.35
CA TYR A 232 -9.82 23.71 -17.00
C TYR A 232 -9.26 25.15 -17.05
N PHE A 233 -8.21 25.38 -17.83
CA PHE A 233 -7.60 26.70 -17.93
C PHE A 233 -8.48 27.70 -18.69
N LYS A 234 -9.22 27.27 -19.72
CA LYS A 234 -10.19 28.13 -20.45
C LYS A 234 -11.22 28.80 -19.54
N ARG A 235 -11.59 28.15 -18.42
CA ARG A 235 -12.56 28.69 -17.46
C ARG A 235 -11.93 29.55 -16.37
N LEU A 236 -10.64 29.33 -16.07
CA LEU A 236 -9.96 29.98 -14.95
C LEU A 236 -9.18 31.24 -15.37
N ILE A 237 -8.55 31.23 -16.55
CA ILE A 237 -7.76 32.35 -17.06
C ILE A 237 -7.89 32.49 -18.58
N GLN A 238 -7.87 33.71 -19.10
CA GLN A 238 -7.73 33.92 -20.54
C GLN A 238 -6.26 33.80 -20.95
N ILE A 239 -5.91 32.72 -21.67
CA ILE A 239 -4.54 32.50 -22.13
C ILE A 239 -4.23 33.42 -23.33
N PRO A 240 -3.21 34.27 -23.24
CA PRO A 240 -2.84 35.19 -24.31
C PRO A 240 -2.29 34.47 -25.55
N ARG A 241 -2.60 35.00 -26.74
CA ARG A 241 -2.04 34.50 -28.01
C ARG A 241 -0.70 35.18 -28.29
N LEU A 242 0.36 34.38 -28.37
CA LEU A 242 1.69 34.86 -28.81
C LEU A 242 1.74 35.03 -30.34
N PRO A 243 2.52 36.00 -30.88
CA PRO A 243 2.74 36.17 -32.31
C PRO A 243 3.28 34.91 -33.01
N GLU A 244 3.02 34.76 -34.31
CA GLU A 244 3.46 33.57 -35.04
C GLU A 244 4.98 33.45 -35.17
N SER A 245 5.69 34.57 -35.30
CA SER A 245 7.15 34.65 -35.37
C SER A 245 7.73 35.44 -34.19
N PRO A 246 8.91 35.06 -33.66
CA PRO A 246 9.60 35.83 -32.64
C PRO A 246 9.99 37.22 -33.19
N PRO A 247 10.02 38.26 -32.32
CA PRO A 247 10.44 39.60 -32.72
C PRO A 247 11.88 39.64 -33.24
N ASN A 248 12.12 40.42 -34.30
CA ASN A 248 13.45 40.58 -34.86
C ASN A 248 14.24 41.65 -34.10
N PHE A 249 15.15 41.21 -33.22
CA PHE A 249 16.00 42.07 -32.40
C PHE A 249 17.02 42.90 -33.17
N LEU A 250 17.17 42.69 -34.49
CA LEU A 250 18.07 43.48 -35.35
C LEU A 250 17.36 44.66 -36.02
N ARG A 251 16.02 44.82 -35.83
CA ARG A 251 15.23 45.84 -36.50
C ARG A 251 14.30 46.54 -35.50
N ALA A 252 14.64 47.77 -35.10
CA ALA A 252 13.90 48.54 -34.09
C ALA A 252 12.41 48.73 -34.44
N SER A 253 12.05 48.81 -35.73
CA SER A 253 10.64 48.89 -36.16
C SER A 253 9.82 47.62 -35.87
N ALA A 254 10.45 46.45 -35.77
CA ALA A 254 9.79 45.19 -35.43
C ALA A 254 9.51 45.05 -33.93
N LEU A 255 10.19 45.84 -33.08
CA LEU A 255 9.93 45.90 -31.64
C LEU A 255 8.73 46.81 -31.31
N ALA A 256 8.48 47.82 -32.15
CA ALA A 256 7.34 48.74 -32.01
C ALA A 256 5.99 48.11 -32.42
N GLU A 257 5.98 47.09 -33.29
CA GLU A 257 4.78 46.31 -33.66
C GLU A 257 4.42 45.21 -32.63
N HIS A 258 5.29 44.93 -31.66
CA HIS A 258 5.08 43.86 -30.69
C HIS A 258 4.13 44.29 -29.56
N VAL A 259 2.86 43.90 -29.67
CA VAL A 259 1.83 44.18 -28.65
C VAL A 259 2.03 43.26 -27.44
N LYS A 260 2.29 43.84 -26.25
CA LYS A 260 2.36 43.13 -24.97
C LYS A 260 1.01 42.42 -24.71
N PRO A 261 0.96 41.08 -24.68
CA PRO A 261 -0.32 40.40 -24.48
C PRO A 261 -0.71 40.39 -22.99
N VAL A 262 -1.88 40.94 -22.67
CA VAL A 262 -2.40 41.09 -21.29
C VAL A 262 -3.28 39.90 -20.92
N VAL A 263 -3.08 39.32 -19.73
CA VAL A 263 -3.93 38.25 -19.17
C VAL A 263 -5.13 38.90 -18.47
N VAL A 264 -6.35 38.65 -18.95
CA VAL A 264 -7.58 39.11 -18.29
C VAL A 264 -8.17 37.93 -17.50
N ILE A 265 -8.33 38.12 -16.19
CA ILE A 265 -9.07 37.20 -15.31
C ILE A 265 -10.55 37.61 -15.42
N PRO A 266 -11.47 36.74 -15.88
CA PRO A 266 -12.89 37.06 -15.90
C PRO A 266 -13.41 37.37 -14.48
N GLU A 267 -14.15 38.46 -14.29
CA GLU A 267 -14.91 38.69 -13.05
C GLU A 267 -15.95 37.58 -12.89
N GLU A 268 -15.87 36.82 -11.79
CA GLU A 268 -16.80 35.73 -11.48
C GLU A 268 -18.22 36.31 -11.26
N ALA A 269 -19.19 35.75 -11.98
CA ALA A 269 -20.62 35.97 -11.73
C ALA A 269 -21.00 35.45 -10.33
N PRO A 270 -21.97 36.08 -9.64
CA PRO A 270 -22.35 35.70 -8.29
C PRO A 270 -23.06 34.32 -8.32
N GLU A 271 -22.40 33.30 -7.79
CA GLU A 271 -23.07 32.05 -7.39
C GLU A 271 -23.71 32.27 -6.01
N ASP A 272 -24.98 31.88 -5.89
CA ASP A 272 -25.86 32.09 -4.75
C ASP A 272 -25.20 31.77 -3.39
N GLU A 273 -25.05 32.81 -2.57
CA GLU A 273 -24.66 32.70 -1.16
C GLU A 273 -25.84 32.16 -0.35
N GLU A 274 -25.67 30.99 0.28
CA GLU A 274 -26.47 30.63 1.46
C GLU A 274 -26.17 31.64 2.59
N PRO A 275 -27.19 32.20 3.27
CA PRO A 275 -26.97 33.28 4.23
C PRO A 275 -26.42 32.73 5.55
N GLU A 276 -25.12 32.89 5.78
CA GLU A 276 -24.57 32.91 7.14
C GLU A 276 -24.50 34.37 7.62
N ASN A 277 -25.27 34.66 8.67
CA ASN A 277 -25.42 35.96 9.34
C ASN A 277 -24.09 36.73 9.51
N LEU A 278 -23.97 37.83 8.76
CA LEU A 278 -23.02 38.93 8.99
C LEU A 278 -23.74 40.07 9.72
N ILE A 279 -23.39 40.30 10.98
CA ILE A 279 -23.54 41.64 11.59
C ILE A 279 -22.19 42.34 11.40
N GLU A 280 -22.11 43.19 10.39
CA GLU A 280 -21.09 44.22 10.26
C GLU A 280 -21.63 45.52 10.88
N ILE A 281 -20.99 46.00 11.96
CA ILE A 281 -21.11 47.41 12.35
C ILE A 281 -19.92 48.13 11.73
N ASN A 282 -20.28 49.09 10.88
CA ASN A 282 -19.47 49.94 10.05
C ASN A 282 -18.71 50.98 10.89
N THR A 283 -17.38 51.08 10.74
CA THR A 283 -16.62 52.29 11.13
C THR A 283 -15.58 52.62 10.06
N GLY A 284 -15.96 53.45 9.09
CA GLY A 284 -15.05 54.43 8.48
C GLY A 284 -15.23 55.76 9.19
N SER A 285 -14.33 56.74 9.17
CA SER A 285 -13.02 56.90 8.57
C SER A 285 -12.37 58.14 9.22
N ALA A 286 -11.04 58.10 9.35
CA ALA A 286 -10.04 59.18 9.22
C ALA A 286 -10.09 60.50 10.05
N ALA A 287 -8.91 60.76 10.62
CA ALA A 287 -8.13 62.00 10.61
C ALA A 287 -8.29 63.07 11.73
N GLU A 288 -7.14 63.25 12.41
CA GLU A 288 -6.48 64.50 12.82
C GLU A 288 -7.03 65.39 13.96
N GLN A 289 -6.23 65.39 15.05
CA GLN A 289 -5.82 66.51 15.93
C GLN A 289 -6.85 67.59 16.33
N GLN A 290 -7.15 67.70 17.63
CA GLN A 290 -6.68 68.81 18.49
C GLN A 290 -7.29 68.78 19.91
N VAL A 291 -6.50 69.35 20.82
CA VAL A 291 -6.69 69.62 22.25
C VAL A 291 -8.08 70.19 22.59
N THR A 292 -8.73 69.65 23.64
CA THR A 292 -9.47 70.47 24.61
C THR A 292 -9.48 69.80 25.98
N VAL A 293 -9.29 70.66 26.98
CA VAL A 293 -9.13 70.41 28.40
C VAL A 293 -10.50 70.30 29.06
N ASP A 294 -10.62 69.37 30.01
CA ASP A 294 -11.35 69.43 31.28
C ASP A 294 -12.50 70.44 31.42
N ILE A 295 -13.72 69.94 31.69
CA ILE A 295 -14.77 70.54 32.55
C ILE A 295 -15.86 69.46 32.73
N PHE A 296 -15.76 68.64 33.78
CA PHE A 296 -16.93 68.19 34.56
C PHE A 296 -16.57 67.55 35.92
N GLU A 297 -15.43 67.91 36.52
CA GLU A 297 -15.16 67.65 37.95
C GLU A 297 -15.20 68.96 38.75
N GLN A 298 -16.39 69.53 38.90
CA GLN A 298 -16.58 70.55 39.93
C GLN A 298 -18.04 70.62 40.36
N THR A 299 -18.49 69.67 41.19
CA THR A 299 -19.61 70.01 42.10
C THR A 299 -19.61 69.30 43.45
N PHE A 300 -18.98 68.14 43.70
CA PHE A 300 -19.11 67.53 45.04
C PHE A 300 -17.84 66.87 45.57
N GLY A 301 -17.24 67.52 46.58
CA GLY A 301 -16.24 66.93 47.48
C GLY A 301 -16.86 65.96 48.53
N PRO A 302 -16.01 65.32 49.36
CA PRO A 302 -16.20 63.96 49.91
C PRO A 302 -16.71 63.95 51.38
N PRO A 303 -16.91 62.78 52.04
CA PRO A 303 -15.79 62.13 52.77
C PRO A 303 -15.87 60.59 52.93
N ASN A 304 -14.73 59.98 53.31
CA ASN A 304 -14.54 58.69 54.05
C ASN A 304 -13.86 57.48 53.33
N GLY A 305 -12.52 57.48 53.28
CA GLY A 305 -11.68 56.66 54.19
C GLY A 305 -11.72 55.12 54.23
N SER A 306 -12.36 54.39 53.30
CA SER A 306 -12.40 52.90 53.35
C SER A 306 -11.98 52.16 52.07
N ARG A 307 -11.29 52.85 51.15
CA ARG A 307 -10.95 52.30 49.82
C ARG A 307 -9.81 51.27 49.87
N ASP A 308 -8.83 51.47 50.75
CA ASP A 308 -7.56 50.73 50.69
C ASP A 308 -7.67 49.23 50.99
N ASP A 309 -8.50 48.79 51.95
CA ASP A 309 -8.63 47.36 52.28
C ASP A 309 -9.40 46.56 51.22
N ARG A 310 -10.40 47.18 50.58
CA ARG A 310 -11.14 46.56 49.47
C ARG A 310 -10.28 46.49 48.22
N ASP A 311 -9.52 47.53 47.93
CA ASP A 311 -8.59 47.54 46.80
C ASP A 311 -7.44 46.54 46.99
N LEU A 312 -6.94 46.36 48.22
CA LEU A 312 -5.92 45.35 48.56
C LEU A 312 -6.46 43.92 48.44
N GLN A 313 -7.70 43.67 48.85
CA GLN A 313 -8.33 42.35 48.70
C GLN A 313 -8.65 42.03 47.23
N ILE A 314 -9.04 43.04 46.44
CA ILE A 314 -9.18 42.91 44.99
C ILE A 314 -7.83 42.57 44.36
N GLU A 315 -6.74 43.19 44.81
CA GLU A 315 -5.41 42.93 44.27
C GLU A 315 -4.88 41.53 44.65
N ASN A 316 -5.15 41.06 45.88
CA ASN A 316 -4.85 39.69 46.29
C ASN A 316 -5.63 38.65 45.47
N LEU A 317 -6.94 38.85 45.28
CA LEU A 317 -7.76 37.96 44.45
C LEU A 317 -7.34 38.00 42.98
N LYS A 318 -6.94 39.17 42.46
CA LYS A 318 -6.37 39.28 41.10
C LYS A 318 -5.10 38.46 40.98
N ARG A 319 -4.19 38.52 41.97
CA ARG A 319 -2.96 37.71 41.99
C ARG A 319 -3.24 36.20 42.07
N GLU A 320 -4.22 35.78 42.86
CA GLU A 320 -4.62 34.37 42.96
C GLU A 320 -5.30 33.86 41.68
N VAL A 321 -6.14 34.68 41.04
CA VAL A 321 -6.72 34.37 39.72
C VAL A 321 -5.63 34.27 38.65
N GLU A 322 -4.61 35.14 38.69
CA GLU A 322 -3.48 35.07 37.78
C GLU A 322 -2.65 33.79 38.00
N ALA A 323 -2.42 33.39 39.26
CA ALA A 323 -1.71 32.16 39.60
C ALA A 323 -2.48 30.91 39.15
N LEU A 324 -3.79 30.84 39.39
CA LEU A 324 -4.64 29.74 38.93
C LEU A 324 -4.74 29.68 37.40
N ARG A 325 -4.74 30.83 36.70
CA ARG A 325 -4.65 30.89 35.24
C ARG A 325 -3.32 30.32 34.74
N MET A 326 -2.21 30.64 35.41
CA MET A 326 -0.90 30.07 35.07
C MET A 326 -0.85 28.54 35.27
N GLU A 327 -1.42 28.02 36.36
CA GLU A 327 -1.50 26.56 36.58
C GLU A 327 -2.39 25.87 35.54
N LEU A 328 -3.52 26.48 35.19
CA LEU A 328 -4.43 25.95 34.17
C LEU A 328 -3.77 25.93 32.78
N GLU A 329 -2.98 26.96 32.44
CA GLU A 329 -2.19 26.98 31.20
C GLU A 329 -1.05 25.95 31.23
N LYS A 330 -0.41 25.71 32.38
CA LYS A 330 0.58 24.63 32.52
C LYS A 330 -0.04 23.25 32.26
N ILE A 331 -1.20 22.96 32.87
CA ILE A 331 -1.92 21.69 32.67
C ILE A 331 -2.36 21.54 31.20
N LYS A 332 -2.84 22.62 30.56
CA LYS A 332 -3.15 22.60 29.13
C LYS A 332 -1.93 22.29 28.27
N LEU A 333 -0.77 22.87 28.58
CA LEU A 333 0.47 22.63 27.83
C LEU A 333 0.93 21.17 27.95
N GLU A 334 0.83 20.60 29.15
CA GLU A 334 1.13 19.18 29.41
C GLU A 334 0.17 18.25 28.65
N ALA A 335 -1.13 18.54 28.67
CA ALA A 335 -2.12 17.80 27.89
C ALA A 335 -1.89 17.93 26.37
N GLN A 336 -1.53 19.12 25.88
CA GLN A 336 -1.18 19.35 24.48
C GLN A 336 0.08 18.56 24.06
N ARG A 337 1.08 18.48 24.94
CA ARG A 337 2.29 17.68 24.71
C ARG A 337 1.97 16.19 24.62
N TYR A 338 1.10 15.68 25.49
CA TYR A 338 0.66 14.28 25.45
C TYR A 338 -0.14 13.97 24.18
N ILE A 339 -1.05 14.87 23.78
CA ILE A 339 -1.78 14.76 22.51
C ILE A 339 -0.83 14.77 21.30
N ALA A 340 0.22 15.61 21.32
CA ALA A 340 1.22 15.63 20.26
C ALA A 340 2.01 14.32 20.19
N GLN A 341 2.35 13.73 21.33
CA GLN A 341 3.07 12.46 21.42
C GLN A 341 2.22 11.28 20.90
N LEU A 342 0.94 11.22 21.28
CA LEU A 342 -0.01 10.23 20.74
C LEU A 342 -0.22 10.40 19.24
N LYS A 343 -0.36 11.64 18.75
CA LYS A 343 -0.45 11.92 17.31
C LYS A 343 0.80 11.49 16.56
N ALA A 344 1.99 11.67 17.14
CA ALA A 344 3.24 11.20 16.54
C ALA A 344 3.30 9.67 16.46
N GLN A 345 2.84 8.95 17.49
CA GLN A 345 2.73 7.48 17.46
C GLN A 345 1.71 7.00 16.42
N VAL A 346 0.53 7.63 16.36
CA VAL A 346 -0.48 7.31 15.33
C VAL A 346 0.10 7.51 13.93
N ASN A 347 0.80 8.63 13.69
CA ASN A 347 1.43 8.88 12.39
C ASN A 347 2.56 7.87 12.07
N SER A 348 3.31 7.41 13.08
CA SER A 348 4.34 6.36 12.90
C SER A 348 3.70 5.05 12.47
N LEU A 349 2.63 4.63 13.17
CA LEU A 349 1.89 3.41 12.86
C LEU A 349 1.19 3.51 11.50
N GLU A 350 0.61 4.67 11.16
CA GLU A 350 0.03 4.92 9.83
C GLU A 350 1.11 4.84 8.73
N GLY A 351 2.32 5.33 9.00
CA GLY A 351 3.47 5.21 8.10
C GLY A 351 3.92 3.76 7.90
N GLU A 352 4.01 2.98 8.98
CA GLU A 352 4.34 1.55 8.92
C GLU A 352 3.29 0.75 8.14
N VAL A 353 1.99 1.05 8.34
CA VAL A 353 0.90 0.43 7.58
C VAL A 353 1.00 0.75 6.09
N GLU A 354 1.35 1.98 5.73
CA GLU A 354 1.50 2.38 4.33
C GLU A 354 2.74 1.75 3.69
N GLU A 355 3.83 1.59 4.44
CA GLU A 355 5.02 0.87 3.99
C GLU A 355 4.72 -0.62 3.75
N GLN A 356 3.99 -1.26 4.67
CA GLN A 356 3.51 -2.64 4.49
C GLN A 356 2.61 -2.79 3.26
N ARG A 357 1.75 -1.80 2.97
CA ARG A 357 0.92 -1.79 1.75
C ARG A 357 1.77 -1.68 0.48
N LYS A 358 2.79 -0.83 0.47
CA LYS A 358 3.74 -0.71 -0.66
C LYS A 358 4.53 -1.99 -0.86
N GLN A 359 5.02 -2.60 0.22
CA GLN A 359 5.77 -3.86 0.15
C GLN A 359 4.89 -4.99 -0.39
N LYS A 360 3.62 -5.07 0.02
CA LYS A 360 2.63 -5.99 -0.54
C LYS A 360 2.37 -5.74 -2.02
N GLN A 361 2.20 -4.48 -2.43
CA GLN A 361 1.95 -4.14 -3.84
C GLN A 361 3.16 -4.50 -4.71
N LYS A 362 4.38 -4.24 -4.23
CA LYS A 362 5.62 -4.66 -4.91
C LYS A 362 5.68 -6.18 -5.04
N ALA A 363 5.42 -6.91 -3.96
CA ALA A 363 5.39 -8.37 -4.00
C ALA A 363 4.35 -8.94 -4.97
N LEU A 364 3.20 -8.28 -5.14
CA LEU A 364 2.18 -8.68 -6.13
C LEU A 364 2.68 -8.50 -7.56
N VAL A 365 3.29 -7.36 -7.88
CA VAL A 365 3.87 -7.09 -9.20
C VAL A 365 5.02 -8.05 -9.50
N ASP A 366 5.89 -8.31 -8.52
CA ASP A 366 6.99 -9.27 -8.65
C ASP A 366 6.43 -10.70 -8.87
N ASN A 367 5.32 -11.07 -8.20
CA ASN A 367 4.67 -12.37 -8.41
C ASN A 367 4.06 -12.49 -9.82
N GLU A 368 3.48 -11.41 -10.34
CA GLU A 368 2.94 -11.35 -11.70
C GLU A 368 4.06 -11.49 -12.74
N GLN A 369 5.18 -10.80 -12.55
CA GLN A 369 6.37 -10.93 -13.40
C GLN A 369 6.94 -12.35 -13.37
N LEU A 370 7.03 -12.96 -12.18
CA LEU A 370 7.50 -14.34 -12.03
C LEU A 370 6.55 -15.34 -12.70
N ARG A 371 5.23 -15.10 -12.70
CA ARG A 371 4.26 -15.93 -13.42
C ARG A 371 4.45 -15.83 -14.93
N ASP A 372 4.63 -14.63 -15.46
CA ASP A 372 4.90 -14.39 -16.88
C ASP A 372 6.23 -15.03 -17.33
N GLU A 373 7.26 -14.96 -16.48
CA GLU A 373 8.55 -15.60 -16.74
C GLU A 373 8.44 -17.13 -16.67
N LEU A 374 7.68 -17.67 -15.72
CA LEU A 374 7.39 -19.10 -15.63
C LEU A 374 6.63 -19.60 -16.87
N GLU A 375 5.66 -18.84 -17.36
CA GLU A 375 4.92 -19.17 -18.59
C GLU A 375 5.83 -19.14 -19.82
N ARG A 376 6.73 -18.15 -19.94
CA ARG A 376 7.76 -18.12 -20.99
C ARG A 376 8.69 -19.33 -20.92
N LEU A 377 9.18 -19.68 -19.74
CA LEU A 377 10.07 -20.82 -19.53
C LEU A 377 9.35 -22.15 -19.83
N GLN A 378 8.07 -22.27 -19.48
CA GLN A 378 7.26 -23.45 -19.84
C GLN A 378 7.07 -23.57 -21.36
N LYS A 379 6.79 -22.46 -22.07
CA LYS A 379 6.71 -22.46 -23.54
C LYS A 379 8.04 -22.85 -24.18
N ALA A 380 9.15 -22.27 -23.72
CA ALA A 380 10.49 -22.61 -24.18
C ALA A 380 10.85 -24.09 -23.91
N LYS A 381 10.46 -24.63 -22.74
CA LYS A 381 10.62 -26.05 -22.42
C LYS A 381 9.79 -26.95 -23.35
N LEU A 382 8.55 -26.58 -23.63
CA LEU A 382 7.67 -27.31 -24.57
C LEU A 382 8.26 -27.33 -25.98
N GLU A 383 8.82 -26.21 -26.44
CA GLU A 383 9.52 -26.12 -27.74
C GLU A 383 10.81 -26.94 -27.74
N SER A 384 11.58 -26.90 -26.65
CA SER A 384 12.78 -27.73 -26.48
C SER A 384 12.45 -29.22 -26.49
N ASP A 385 11.44 -29.65 -25.74
CA ASP A 385 10.95 -31.04 -25.70
C ASP A 385 10.45 -31.49 -27.09
N ARG A 386 9.75 -30.61 -27.82
CA ARG A 386 9.28 -30.89 -29.18
C ARG A 386 10.46 -31.06 -30.14
N THR A 387 11.47 -30.19 -30.03
CA THR A 387 12.70 -30.25 -30.84
C THR A 387 13.51 -31.50 -30.51
N GLN A 388 13.61 -31.87 -29.24
CA GLN A 388 14.30 -33.07 -28.79
C GLN A 388 13.61 -34.36 -29.26
N ARG A 389 12.27 -34.41 -29.27
CA ARG A 389 11.52 -35.53 -29.86
C ARG A 389 11.81 -35.69 -31.36
N LEU A 390 11.85 -34.58 -32.11
CA LEU A 390 12.22 -34.60 -33.53
C LEU A 390 13.66 -35.09 -33.73
N TYR A 391 14.58 -34.69 -32.83
CA TYR A 391 15.96 -35.13 -32.86
C TYR A 391 16.09 -36.64 -32.60
N VAL A 392 15.39 -37.16 -31.58
CA VAL A 392 15.36 -38.60 -31.27
C VAL A 392 14.73 -39.42 -32.40
N GLU A 393 13.69 -38.90 -33.07
CA GLU A 393 13.14 -39.55 -34.26
C GLU A 393 14.12 -39.55 -35.44
N ALA A 394 14.85 -38.46 -35.66
CA ALA A 394 15.89 -38.38 -36.67
C ALA A 394 17.05 -39.34 -36.37
N GLU A 395 17.48 -39.41 -35.11
CA GLU A 395 18.53 -40.33 -34.63
C GLU A 395 18.10 -41.80 -34.77
N LYS A 396 16.86 -42.14 -34.42
CA LYS A 396 16.33 -43.50 -34.65
C LYS A 396 16.32 -43.87 -36.13
N LYS A 397 15.97 -42.93 -37.01
CA LYS A 397 16.03 -43.14 -38.47
C LYS A 397 17.47 -43.32 -38.94
N ALA A 398 18.39 -42.49 -38.46
CA ALA A 398 19.82 -42.57 -38.77
C ALA A 398 20.43 -43.91 -38.30
N SER A 399 20.17 -44.30 -37.06
CA SER A 399 20.58 -45.60 -36.49
C SER A 399 19.98 -46.77 -37.28
N ALA A 400 18.69 -46.70 -37.66
CA ALA A 400 18.09 -47.73 -38.49
C ALA A 400 18.74 -47.82 -39.88
N THR A 401 19.13 -46.70 -40.49
CA THR A 401 19.89 -46.69 -41.74
C THR A 401 21.32 -47.21 -41.57
N GLU A 402 21.96 -46.92 -40.45
CA GLU A 402 23.30 -47.42 -40.12
C GLU A 402 23.30 -48.93 -39.89
N VAL A 403 22.28 -49.47 -39.19
CA VAL A 403 22.07 -50.92 -39.03
C VAL A 403 21.82 -51.60 -40.39
N ARG A 404 21.09 -50.95 -41.31
CA ARG A 404 20.90 -51.48 -42.67
C ARG A 404 22.20 -51.46 -43.46
N TYR A 405 22.99 -50.40 -43.34
CA TYR A 405 24.28 -50.26 -44.02
C TYR A 405 25.31 -51.27 -43.49
N THR A 406 25.38 -51.49 -42.19
CA THR A 406 26.25 -52.50 -41.57
C THR A 406 25.86 -53.91 -42.00
N LYS A 407 24.56 -54.27 -41.97
CA LYS A 407 24.09 -55.56 -42.53
C LYS A 407 24.43 -55.73 -44.01
N LEU A 408 24.32 -54.66 -44.79
CA LEU A 408 24.70 -54.68 -46.22
C LEU A 408 26.22 -54.87 -46.37
N LYS A 409 27.02 -54.21 -45.54
CA LYS A 409 28.48 -54.37 -45.50
C LYS A 409 28.89 -55.79 -45.10
N GLU A 410 28.23 -56.39 -44.12
CA GLU A 410 28.42 -57.79 -43.73
C GLU A 410 28.09 -58.73 -44.89
N LYS A 411 26.94 -58.55 -45.55
CA LYS A 411 26.55 -59.34 -46.72
C LYS A 411 27.52 -59.18 -47.88
N HIS A 412 28.01 -57.96 -48.11
CA HIS A 412 29.03 -57.69 -49.11
C HIS A 412 30.37 -58.38 -48.76
N SER A 413 30.78 -58.35 -47.48
CA SER A 413 31.98 -59.04 -47.00
C SER A 413 31.83 -60.57 -47.09
N GLU A 414 30.67 -61.13 -46.76
CA GLU A 414 30.35 -62.55 -46.95
C GLU A 414 30.44 -62.93 -48.43
N LEU A 415 29.93 -62.09 -49.32
CA LEU A 415 30.00 -62.31 -50.76
C LEU A 415 31.44 -62.26 -51.27
N ILE A 416 32.26 -61.31 -50.79
CA ILE A 416 33.68 -61.23 -51.11
C ILE A 416 34.41 -62.49 -50.61
N ASN A 417 34.14 -62.93 -49.38
CA ASN A 417 34.79 -64.11 -48.79
C ASN A 417 34.39 -65.39 -49.53
N THR A 418 33.11 -65.56 -49.85
CA THR A 418 32.64 -66.71 -50.66
C THR A 418 33.22 -66.68 -52.07
N HIS A 419 33.33 -65.51 -52.70
CA HIS A 419 34.01 -65.36 -53.99
C HIS A 419 35.49 -65.73 -53.90
N ALA A 420 36.19 -65.29 -52.85
CA ALA A 420 37.58 -65.63 -52.59
C ALA A 420 37.78 -67.14 -52.31
N GLU A 421 36.88 -67.76 -51.55
CA GLU A 421 36.87 -69.21 -51.31
C GLU A 421 36.59 -70.02 -52.58
N LEU A 422 35.66 -69.57 -53.42
CA LEU A 422 35.39 -70.18 -54.71
C LEU A 422 36.58 -70.06 -55.65
N LEU A 423 37.30 -68.92 -55.64
CA LEU A 423 38.54 -68.77 -56.39
C LEU A 423 39.64 -69.72 -55.88
N ARG A 424 39.78 -69.89 -54.56
CA ARG A 424 40.72 -70.88 -53.99
C ARG A 424 40.33 -72.31 -54.38
N LYS A 425 39.06 -72.68 -54.25
CA LYS A 425 38.56 -74.00 -54.66
C LYS A 425 38.78 -74.24 -56.15
N ASN A 426 38.52 -73.25 -57.00
CA ASN A 426 38.76 -73.34 -58.44
C ASN A 426 40.26 -73.54 -58.74
N ALA A 427 41.13 -72.82 -58.06
CA ALA A 427 42.58 -72.99 -58.17
C ALA A 427 43.06 -74.38 -57.67
N ASP A 428 42.49 -74.89 -56.58
CA ASP A 428 42.81 -76.22 -56.05
C ASP A 428 42.27 -77.33 -56.96
N THR A 429 41.08 -77.17 -57.55
CA THR A 429 40.58 -78.10 -58.59
C THR A 429 41.41 -78.04 -59.86
N ALA A 430 41.91 -76.86 -60.26
CA ALA A 430 42.82 -76.74 -61.40
C ALA A 430 44.17 -77.44 -61.12
N LYS A 431 44.69 -77.34 -59.90
CA LYS A 431 45.88 -78.10 -59.46
C LYS A 431 45.63 -79.61 -59.40
N GLN A 432 44.47 -80.03 -58.89
CA GLN A 432 44.11 -81.45 -58.90
C GLN A 432 44.01 -81.97 -60.33
N LEU A 433 43.40 -81.20 -61.24
CA LEU A 433 43.29 -81.53 -62.65
C LEU A 433 44.66 -81.72 -63.32
N THR A 434 45.61 -80.82 -63.07
CA THR A 434 46.97 -80.94 -63.61
C THR A 434 47.72 -82.15 -63.03
N VAL A 435 47.57 -82.44 -61.73
CA VAL A 435 48.15 -83.64 -61.11
C VAL A 435 47.54 -84.92 -61.73
N THR A 436 46.23 -84.97 -61.95
CA THR A 436 45.61 -86.11 -62.65
C THR A 436 46.06 -86.23 -64.11
N GLN A 437 46.25 -85.13 -64.84
CA GLN A 437 46.80 -85.15 -66.20
C GLN A 437 48.23 -85.69 -66.21
N GLN A 438 49.08 -85.25 -65.29
CA GLN A 438 50.45 -85.77 -65.15
C GLN A 438 50.46 -87.27 -64.81
N SER A 439 49.56 -87.74 -63.93
CA SER A 439 49.43 -89.17 -63.63
C SER A 439 48.93 -89.99 -64.83
N GLN A 440 48.07 -89.42 -65.69
CA GLN A 440 47.64 -90.08 -66.93
C GLN A 440 48.79 -90.17 -67.95
N GLU A 441 49.61 -89.14 -68.07
CA GLU A 441 50.81 -89.14 -68.94
C GLU A 441 51.86 -90.15 -68.45
N GLU A 442 52.05 -90.30 -67.14
CA GLU A 442 52.92 -91.34 -66.56
C GLU A 442 52.38 -92.74 -66.82
N VAL A 443 51.07 -92.97 -66.70
CA VAL A 443 50.44 -94.25 -67.07
C VAL A 443 50.61 -94.54 -68.57
N ALA A 444 50.52 -93.53 -69.43
CA ALA A 444 50.78 -93.68 -70.86
C ALA A 444 52.25 -94.04 -71.16
N ARG A 445 53.21 -93.43 -70.45
CA ARG A 445 54.64 -93.79 -70.56
C ARG A 445 54.93 -95.21 -70.08
N VAL A 446 54.31 -95.64 -68.97
CA VAL A 446 54.45 -97.03 -68.48
C VAL A 446 53.86 -98.04 -69.48
N LYS A 447 52.78 -97.67 -70.17
CA LYS A 447 52.18 -98.49 -71.23
C LYS A 447 53.08 -98.62 -72.46
N GLU A 448 53.74 -97.55 -72.89
CA GLU A 448 54.76 -97.60 -73.95
C GLU A 448 56.00 -98.42 -73.53
N GLN A 449 56.42 -98.32 -72.27
CA GLN A 449 57.57 -99.04 -71.75
C GLN A 449 57.31 -100.56 -71.64
N LEU A 450 56.09 -100.98 -71.30
CA LEU A 450 55.68 -102.39 -71.37
C LEU A 450 55.59 -102.90 -72.81
N ALA A 451 55.15 -102.07 -73.77
CA ALA A 451 55.13 -102.45 -75.18
C ALA A 451 56.55 -102.69 -75.73
N PHE A 452 57.52 -101.89 -75.29
CA PHE A 452 58.92 -102.05 -75.65
C PHE A 452 59.54 -103.35 -75.08
N GLN A 453 59.18 -103.75 -73.86
CA GLN A 453 59.65 -105.02 -73.25
C GLN A 453 59.08 -106.26 -73.96
N ILE A 454 57.83 -106.20 -74.44
CA ILE A 454 57.22 -107.29 -75.23
C ILE A 454 57.93 -107.45 -76.58
N GLU A 455 58.29 -106.35 -77.24
CA GLU A 455 59.02 -106.39 -78.51
C GLU A 455 60.49 -106.86 -78.36
N GLN A 456 61.10 -106.61 -77.19
CA GLN A 456 62.45 -107.06 -76.86
C GLN A 456 62.52 -108.59 -76.66
N VAL A 457 61.53 -109.18 -75.97
CA VAL A 457 61.41 -110.65 -75.79
C VAL A 457 61.10 -111.36 -77.11
N LYS A 458 60.40 -110.71 -78.04
CA LYS A 458 60.12 -111.22 -79.38
C LYS A 458 61.39 -111.30 -80.26
N ARG A 459 62.25 -110.27 -80.19
CA ARG A 459 63.54 -110.25 -80.91
C ARG A 459 64.58 -111.25 -80.36
N GLU A 460 64.54 -111.58 -79.08
CA GLU A 460 65.41 -112.60 -78.46
C GLU A 460 65.05 -114.05 -78.87
N ALA A 461 63.81 -114.29 -79.33
CA ALA A 461 63.38 -115.57 -79.90
C ALA A 461 63.74 -115.72 -81.39
N GLU A 462 63.79 -114.62 -82.14
CA GLU A 462 64.17 -114.60 -83.57
C GLU A 462 65.71 -114.68 -83.77
N MET A 463 66.50 -114.11 -82.85
CA MET A 463 67.98 -114.16 -82.87
C MET A 463 68.58 -115.57 -82.72
N LYS A 464 67.84 -116.54 -82.17
CA LYS A 464 68.29 -117.95 -82.01
C LYS A 464 68.06 -118.81 -83.26
N LEU A 465 67.32 -118.31 -84.27
CA LEU A 465 67.04 -119.00 -85.53
C LEU A 465 67.95 -118.51 -86.67
N GLU A 466 68.39 -117.25 -86.64
CA GLU A 466 69.25 -116.63 -87.68
C GLU A 466 70.75 -116.91 -87.50
N ASP A 467 71.17 -117.39 -86.33
CA ASP A 467 72.55 -117.80 -86.02
C ASP A 467 72.97 -119.09 -86.76
N GLN A 468 72.01 -119.83 -87.35
CA GLN A 468 72.26 -120.96 -88.27
C GLN A 468 72.35 -120.55 -89.75
N THR A 469 71.98 -119.32 -90.13
CA THR A 469 72.00 -118.83 -91.52
C THR A 469 73.21 -117.94 -91.86
N LEU A 470 74.05 -117.65 -90.86
CA LEU A 470 75.34 -116.98 -91.00
C LEU A 470 76.40 -117.79 -91.79
N GLN A 471 76.08 -119.02 -92.21
CA GLN A 471 76.97 -119.85 -93.04
C GLN A 471 76.77 -119.67 -94.56
N MET A 472 75.88 -118.78 -95.02
CA MET A 472 75.82 -118.31 -96.41
C MET A 472 76.43 -116.92 -96.54
N GLU A 473 77.66 -116.87 -96.05
CA GLU A 473 78.70 -115.86 -96.16
C GLU A 473 78.83 -115.12 -97.49
N GLN A 474 78.25 -115.56 -98.58
CA GLN A 474 78.84 -115.25 -99.86
C GLN A 474 77.80 -114.66 -100.77
N LEU A 475 77.78 -113.33 -100.76
CA LEU A 475 77.74 -112.44 -101.93
C LEU A 475 77.48 -111.00 -101.43
N LYS A 476 78.37 -110.38 -100.65
CA LYS A 476 79.53 -109.64 -101.16
C LYS A 476 79.29 -108.63 -102.30
N ARG A 477 78.07 -108.27 -102.73
CA ARG A 477 77.95 -107.35 -103.89
C ARG A 477 76.91 -106.23 -103.88
N GLU A 478 76.10 -106.06 -102.85
CA GLU A 478 75.12 -104.96 -102.86
C GLU A 478 75.34 -103.88 -101.79
N LEU A 479 76.62 -103.69 -101.43
CA LEU A 479 77.15 -102.44 -100.86
C LEU A 479 77.06 -101.26 -101.87
N GLU A 480 76.73 -101.49 -103.13
CA GLU A 480 76.69 -100.40 -104.14
C GLU A 480 75.29 -99.91 -104.53
N THR A 481 74.19 -100.55 -104.11
CA THR A 481 72.89 -100.19 -104.69
C THR A 481 72.15 -99.06 -104.02
N LYS A 482 72.34 -98.71 -102.74
CA LYS A 482 71.54 -97.58 -102.19
C LYS A 482 72.29 -96.65 -101.24
N LYS A 483 73.42 -96.16 -101.76
CA LYS A 483 73.89 -94.77 -101.63
C LYS A 483 72.82 -93.70 -101.96
N GLU A 484 71.64 -94.08 -102.43
CA GLU A 484 70.53 -93.17 -102.77
C GLU A 484 69.57 -92.88 -101.61
N GLU A 485 69.59 -93.65 -100.51
CA GLU A 485 68.82 -93.27 -99.31
C GLU A 485 69.53 -92.18 -98.47
N LEU A 486 70.78 -91.87 -98.81
CA LEU A 486 71.52 -90.67 -98.40
C LEU A 486 70.82 -89.37 -98.84
N MET A 487 69.86 -89.42 -99.77
CA MET A 487 69.08 -88.25 -100.21
C MET A 487 67.85 -87.97 -99.32
N GLN A 488 67.41 -88.93 -98.48
CA GLN A 488 66.26 -88.76 -97.57
C GLN A 488 66.64 -88.13 -96.21
N ALA A 489 67.92 -88.13 -95.84
CA ALA A 489 68.41 -87.43 -94.65
C ALA A 489 68.49 -85.90 -94.81
N GLN A 490 68.24 -85.37 -96.02
CA GLN A 490 68.35 -83.95 -96.36
C GLN A 490 67.04 -83.15 -96.10
N GLN A 491 65.91 -83.84 -95.81
CA GLN A 491 64.67 -83.23 -95.31
C GLN A 491 64.69 -82.96 -93.80
N SER A 492 65.54 -83.63 -93.04
CA SER A 492 65.66 -83.47 -91.57
C SER A 492 66.23 -82.11 -91.14
N LEU A 493 66.77 -81.32 -92.07
CA LEU A 493 67.45 -80.05 -91.78
C LEU A 493 66.55 -78.81 -91.89
N SER A 494 65.36 -78.91 -92.51
CA SER A 494 64.41 -77.77 -92.59
C SER A 494 63.52 -77.65 -91.35
N HIS A 495 63.23 -78.75 -90.65
CA HIS A 495 62.39 -78.73 -89.45
C HIS A 495 63.07 -78.14 -88.20
N SER A 496 64.41 -78.11 -88.16
CA SER A 496 65.15 -77.57 -87.02
C SER A 496 65.26 -76.04 -87.00
N LYS A 497 64.94 -75.35 -88.12
CA LYS A 497 64.94 -73.87 -88.19
C LYS A 497 63.58 -73.26 -87.86
N GLU A 498 62.48 -73.94 -88.14
CA GLU A 498 61.12 -73.50 -87.79
C GLU A 498 60.84 -73.64 -86.28
N THR A 499 61.34 -74.71 -85.64
CA THR A 499 61.22 -74.90 -84.17
C THR A 499 62.02 -73.87 -83.37
N GLY A 500 63.10 -73.33 -83.94
CA GLY A 500 63.88 -72.24 -83.34
C GLY A 500 63.13 -70.90 -83.34
N SER A 501 62.41 -70.58 -84.42
CA SER A 501 61.60 -69.35 -84.47
C SER A 501 60.33 -69.44 -83.61
N GLU A 502 59.69 -70.60 -83.51
CA GLU A 502 58.54 -70.79 -82.62
C GLU A 502 58.93 -70.69 -81.13
N LEU A 503 60.08 -71.27 -80.73
CA LEU A 503 60.57 -71.16 -79.36
C LEU A 503 61.01 -69.73 -79.01
N SER A 504 61.61 -68.99 -79.96
CA SER A 504 61.97 -67.58 -79.76
C SER A 504 60.72 -66.69 -79.62
N SER A 505 59.71 -66.90 -80.47
CA SER A 505 58.40 -66.22 -80.36
C SER A 505 57.72 -66.50 -79.02
N ARG A 506 57.77 -67.75 -78.54
CA ARG A 506 57.17 -68.15 -77.26
C ARG A 506 57.94 -67.61 -76.07
N LEU A 507 59.26 -67.48 -76.16
CA LEU A 507 60.10 -66.82 -75.16
C LEU A 507 59.84 -65.32 -75.09
N GLU A 508 59.70 -64.65 -76.24
CA GLU A 508 59.34 -63.22 -76.30
C GLU A 508 57.92 -62.97 -75.75
N ALA A 509 56.96 -63.84 -76.07
CA ALA A 509 55.60 -63.78 -75.52
C ALA A 509 55.59 -63.96 -73.99
N LEU A 510 56.35 -64.93 -73.46
CA LEU A 510 56.50 -65.14 -72.02
C LEU A 510 57.26 -63.99 -71.34
N HIS A 511 58.20 -63.35 -72.03
CA HIS A 511 58.89 -62.16 -71.51
C HIS A 511 57.95 -60.96 -71.43
N ALA A 512 57.15 -60.74 -72.47
CA ALA A 512 56.12 -59.70 -72.49
C ALA A 512 55.04 -59.94 -71.41
N GLU A 513 54.61 -61.20 -71.21
CA GLU A 513 53.67 -61.56 -70.14
C GLU A 513 54.28 -61.34 -68.75
N LYS A 514 55.55 -61.73 -68.56
CA LYS A 514 56.29 -61.48 -67.30
C LYS A 514 56.42 -59.99 -66.99
N ASP A 515 56.72 -59.16 -67.98
CA ASP A 515 56.85 -57.72 -67.79
C ASP A 515 55.47 -57.06 -67.56
N SER A 516 54.43 -57.54 -68.23
CA SER A 516 53.04 -57.13 -67.97
C SER A 516 52.60 -57.49 -66.54
N LEU A 517 52.89 -58.70 -66.07
CA LEU A 517 52.59 -59.14 -64.70
C LEU A 517 53.41 -58.38 -63.65
N ARG A 518 54.68 -58.06 -63.93
CA ARG A 518 55.50 -57.21 -63.05
C ARG A 518 54.93 -55.81 -62.93
N LYS A 519 54.47 -55.23 -64.04
CA LYS A 519 53.82 -53.91 -64.03
C LYS A 519 52.51 -53.95 -63.25
N ALA A 520 51.66 -54.96 -63.48
CA ALA A 520 50.42 -55.15 -62.73
C ALA A 520 50.66 -55.41 -61.23
N ALA A 521 51.72 -56.12 -60.87
CA ALA A 521 52.12 -56.35 -59.47
C ALA A 521 52.60 -55.05 -58.82
N SER A 522 53.41 -54.24 -59.52
CA SER A 522 53.85 -52.92 -59.07
C SER A 522 52.66 -51.96 -58.88
N GLU A 523 51.70 -51.95 -59.80
CA GLU A 523 50.49 -51.13 -59.71
C GLU A 523 49.63 -51.56 -58.50
N ARG A 524 49.45 -52.88 -58.29
CA ARG A 524 48.76 -53.43 -57.11
C ARG A 524 49.48 -53.11 -55.80
N GLU A 525 50.80 -53.11 -55.77
CA GLU A 525 51.59 -52.77 -54.59
C GLU A 525 51.45 -51.29 -54.23
N GLN A 526 51.41 -50.40 -55.22
CA GLN A 526 51.10 -48.98 -55.02
C GLN A 526 49.67 -48.75 -54.53
N GLU A 527 48.68 -49.46 -55.07
CA GLU A 527 47.29 -49.43 -54.57
C GLU A 527 47.19 -49.91 -53.12
N LEU A 528 47.94 -50.95 -52.75
CA LEU A 528 48.00 -51.49 -51.39
C LEU A 528 48.62 -50.47 -50.40
N LEU A 529 49.66 -49.77 -50.82
CA LEU A 529 50.26 -48.70 -50.03
C LEU A 529 49.31 -47.51 -49.87
N SER A 530 48.61 -47.12 -50.94
CA SER A 530 47.61 -46.05 -50.90
C SER A 530 46.43 -46.40 -49.98
N THR A 531 45.91 -47.62 -50.07
CA THR A 531 44.81 -48.07 -49.21
C THR A 531 45.23 -48.22 -47.75
N LYS A 532 46.46 -48.68 -47.46
CA LYS A 532 47.01 -48.66 -46.09
C LYS A 532 47.10 -47.24 -45.53
N GLY A 533 47.62 -46.28 -46.30
CA GLY A 533 47.68 -44.87 -45.88
C GLY A 533 46.29 -44.30 -45.57
N LEU A 534 45.28 -44.63 -46.38
CA LEU A 534 43.89 -44.22 -46.12
C LEU A 534 43.30 -44.87 -44.86
N ILE A 535 43.65 -46.12 -44.55
CA ILE A 535 43.20 -46.80 -43.33
C ILE A 535 43.82 -46.13 -42.10
N GLU A 536 45.14 -45.89 -42.10
CA GLU A 536 45.85 -45.21 -41.00
C GLU A 536 45.27 -43.81 -40.75
N GLU A 537 44.96 -43.06 -41.81
CA GLU A 537 44.31 -41.75 -41.71
C GLU A 537 42.91 -41.85 -41.10
N LYS A 538 42.11 -42.85 -41.51
CA LYS A 538 40.76 -43.09 -40.95
C LYS A 538 40.80 -43.54 -39.49
N GLU A 539 41.75 -44.36 -39.10
CA GLU A 539 41.97 -44.79 -37.72
C GLU A 539 42.35 -43.59 -36.83
N LEU A 540 43.25 -42.72 -37.31
CA LEU A 540 43.60 -41.47 -36.62
C LEU A 540 42.40 -40.53 -36.43
N LEU A 541 41.57 -40.37 -37.46
CA LEU A 541 40.35 -39.56 -37.37
C LEU A 541 39.34 -40.17 -36.40
N TRP A 542 39.16 -41.49 -36.43
CA TRP A 542 38.26 -42.19 -35.50
C TRP A 542 38.75 -42.08 -34.05
N HIS A 543 40.05 -42.23 -33.80
CA HIS A 543 40.64 -42.00 -32.48
C HIS A 543 40.43 -40.58 -31.98
N ARG A 544 40.65 -39.57 -32.84
CA ARG A 544 40.38 -38.16 -32.48
C ARG A 544 38.90 -37.92 -32.16
N GLU A 545 37.99 -38.54 -32.90
CA GLU A 545 36.55 -38.38 -32.67
C GLU A 545 36.08 -39.11 -31.41
N ALA A 546 36.65 -40.29 -31.13
CA ALA A 546 36.41 -41.02 -29.88
C ALA A 546 36.93 -40.24 -28.66
N GLU A 547 38.12 -39.62 -28.75
CA GLU A 547 38.65 -38.77 -27.69
C GLU A 547 37.80 -37.51 -27.46
N LYS A 548 37.31 -36.86 -28.52
CA LYS A 548 36.37 -35.74 -28.38
C LYS A 548 35.08 -36.17 -27.71
N SER A 549 34.48 -37.27 -28.17
CA SER A 549 33.25 -37.83 -27.59
C SER A 549 33.44 -38.18 -26.11
N ALA A 550 34.59 -38.76 -25.75
CA ALA A 550 34.92 -39.08 -24.35
C ALA A 550 35.05 -37.81 -23.48
N LYS A 551 35.67 -36.75 -24.01
CA LYS A 551 35.75 -35.44 -23.34
C LYS A 551 34.37 -34.82 -23.15
N GLU A 552 33.54 -34.80 -24.19
CA GLU A 552 32.17 -34.27 -24.12
C GLU A 552 31.30 -35.03 -23.11
N ILE A 553 31.38 -36.37 -23.09
CA ILE A 553 30.69 -37.20 -22.08
C ILE A 553 31.20 -36.89 -20.67
N GLY A 554 32.51 -36.69 -20.49
CA GLY A 554 33.10 -36.30 -19.22
C GLY A 554 32.59 -34.94 -18.73
N GLU A 555 32.56 -33.94 -19.60
CA GLU A 555 32.04 -32.60 -19.30
C GLU A 555 30.54 -32.62 -18.96
N LEU A 556 29.74 -33.38 -19.72
CA LEU A 556 28.30 -33.53 -19.46
C LEU A 556 28.02 -34.25 -18.13
N ARG A 557 28.82 -35.27 -17.79
CA ARG A 557 28.75 -35.93 -16.48
C ARG A 557 29.11 -34.98 -15.34
N GLY A 558 30.15 -34.16 -15.51
CA GLY A 558 30.52 -33.12 -14.53
C GLY A 558 29.37 -32.13 -14.31
N LYS A 559 28.83 -31.57 -15.40
CA LYS A 559 27.67 -30.66 -15.35
C LYS A 559 26.45 -31.29 -14.68
N LEU A 560 26.19 -32.59 -14.89
CA LEU A 560 25.09 -33.29 -14.25
C LEU A 560 25.28 -33.41 -12.73
N VAL A 561 26.49 -33.76 -12.28
CA VAL A 561 26.81 -33.83 -10.83
C VAL A 561 26.68 -32.46 -10.16
N ASP A 562 27.17 -31.40 -10.81
CA ASP A 562 27.02 -30.02 -10.33
C ASP A 562 25.55 -29.60 -10.25
N LYS A 563 24.72 -30.02 -11.22
CA LYS A 563 23.28 -29.74 -11.20
C LYS A 563 22.55 -30.49 -10.09
N VAL A 564 22.89 -31.75 -9.84
CA VAL A 564 22.29 -32.55 -8.75
C VAL A 564 22.68 -31.97 -7.38
N SER A 565 23.94 -31.57 -7.20
CA SER A 565 24.38 -30.93 -5.94
C SER A 565 23.71 -29.56 -5.74
N GLN A 566 23.54 -28.78 -6.82
CA GLN A 566 22.79 -27.53 -6.79
C GLN A 566 21.32 -27.76 -6.41
N GLU A 567 20.65 -28.76 -6.98
CA GLU A 567 19.26 -29.10 -6.67
C GLU A 567 19.09 -29.55 -5.21
N GLN A 568 20.02 -30.36 -4.69
CA GLN A 568 20.03 -30.75 -3.27
C GLN A 568 20.23 -29.55 -2.35
N SER A 569 21.14 -28.63 -2.68
CA SER A 569 21.34 -27.39 -1.93
C SER A 569 20.09 -26.51 -1.93
N LEU A 570 19.41 -26.38 -3.07
CA LEU A 570 18.16 -25.61 -3.18
C LEU A 570 17.03 -26.26 -2.38
N ARG A 571 16.90 -27.59 -2.39
CA ARG A 571 15.93 -28.30 -1.53
C ARG A 571 16.18 -28.07 -0.05
N GLN A 572 17.43 -28.12 0.38
CA GLN A 572 17.80 -27.87 1.78
C GLN A 572 17.49 -26.41 2.16
N LYS A 573 17.85 -25.45 1.31
CA LYS A 573 17.52 -24.02 1.52
C LYS A 573 16.01 -23.80 1.62
N LEU A 574 15.21 -24.43 0.75
CA LEU A 574 13.75 -24.32 0.82
C LEU A 574 13.21 -24.81 2.18
N LEU A 575 13.71 -25.93 2.70
CA LEU A 575 13.29 -26.45 4.01
C LEU A 575 13.71 -25.51 5.16
N ASP A 576 14.91 -24.92 5.07
CA ASP A 576 15.42 -23.97 6.05
C ASP A 576 14.63 -22.65 6.02
N ASP A 577 14.32 -22.13 4.83
CA ASP A 577 13.50 -20.93 4.64
C ASP A 577 12.06 -21.13 5.12
N GLN A 578 11.43 -22.28 4.79
CA GLN A 578 10.07 -22.61 5.25
C GLN A 578 10.00 -22.71 6.78
N PHE A 579 11.01 -23.33 7.40
CA PHE A 579 11.12 -23.37 8.85
C PHE A 579 11.41 -21.99 9.46
N GLY A 580 12.21 -21.16 8.80
CA GLY A 580 12.46 -19.78 9.21
C GLY A 580 11.20 -18.92 9.22
N ILE A 581 10.32 -19.08 8.22
CA ILE A 581 9.01 -18.41 8.17
C ILE A 581 8.13 -18.85 9.35
N LEU A 582 8.12 -20.15 9.65
CA LEU A 582 7.40 -20.68 10.81
C LEU A 582 7.93 -20.05 12.11
N GLN A 583 9.25 -20.05 12.32
CA GLN A 583 9.86 -19.44 13.51
C GLN A 583 9.53 -17.94 13.64
N GLY A 584 9.59 -17.19 12.54
CA GLY A 584 9.20 -15.77 12.54
C GLY A 584 7.73 -15.57 12.90
N THR A 585 6.85 -16.43 12.40
CA THR A 585 5.41 -16.39 12.73
C THR A 585 5.14 -16.76 14.18
N VAL A 586 5.83 -17.78 14.70
CA VAL A 586 5.73 -18.20 16.10
C VAL A 586 6.22 -17.09 17.03
N GLN A 587 7.32 -16.41 16.69
CA GLN A 587 7.83 -15.28 17.46
C GLN A 587 6.82 -14.12 17.50
N GLU A 588 6.16 -13.82 16.38
CA GLU A 588 5.13 -12.79 16.36
C GLU A 588 3.87 -13.19 17.14
N ALA A 589 3.46 -14.46 17.04
CA ALA A 589 2.37 -15.01 17.84
C ALA A 589 2.65 -14.91 19.35
N GLU A 590 3.89 -15.18 19.78
CA GLU A 590 4.30 -14.99 21.18
C GLU A 590 4.23 -13.53 21.61
N ASN A 591 4.72 -12.59 20.78
CA ASN A 591 4.67 -11.16 21.09
C ASN A 591 3.23 -10.71 21.32
N ILE A 592 2.30 -11.13 20.45
CA ILE A 592 0.87 -10.81 20.54
C ILE A 592 0.27 -11.33 21.86
N ILE A 593 0.60 -12.57 22.26
CA ILE A 593 0.07 -13.17 23.49
C ILE A 593 0.74 -12.55 24.73
N GLN A 594 2.05 -12.27 24.70
CA GLN A 594 2.76 -11.59 25.77
C GLN A 594 2.20 -10.19 26.02
N ASP A 595 1.93 -9.42 24.96
CA ASP A 595 1.30 -8.10 25.05
C ASP A 595 -0.11 -8.19 25.65
N ALA A 596 -0.88 -9.23 25.32
CA ALA A 596 -2.20 -9.46 25.90
C ALA A 596 -2.14 -9.80 27.40
N VAL A 597 -1.17 -10.63 27.81
CA VAL A 597 -0.95 -10.97 29.22
C VAL A 597 -0.45 -9.76 30.00
N ALA A 598 0.45 -8.95 29.44
CA ALA A 598 0.95 -7.73 30.08
C ALA A 598 -0.17 -6.71 30.35
N LYS A 599 -1.19 -6.65 29.49
CA LYS A 599 -2.38 -5.80 29.69
C LYS A 599 -3.22 -6.18 30.91
N LEU A 600 -3.14 -7.43 31.39
CA LEU A 600 -3.81 -7.84 32.63
C LEU A 600 -3.33 -7.02 33.84
N ASP A 601 -2.06 -6.61 33.81
CA ASP A 601 -1.41 -5.86 34.88
C ASP A 601 -1.37 -4.34 34.61
N ASP A 602 -1.96 -3.86 33.51
CA ASP A 602 -1.98 -2.44 33.13
C ASP A 602 -3.09 -1.67 33.89
N PRO A 603 -2.74 -0.63 34.70
CA PRO A 603 -3.71 0.21 35.41
C PRO A 603 -4.74 0.91 34.50
N LEU A 604 -4.41 1.14 33.23
CA LEU A 604 -5.32 1.74 32.26
C LEU A 604 -6.38 0.75 31.80
N HIS A 605 -6.05 -0.54 31.72
CA HIS A 605 -6.96 -1.61 31.31
C HIS A 605 -8.02 -1.93 32.37
N VAL A 606 -7.75 -1.62 33.65
CA VAL A 606 -8.71 -1.74 34.77
C VAL A 606 -10.00 -0.94 34.55
N ARG A 607 -9.97 0.08 33.69
CA ARG A 607 -11.16 0.90 33.35
C ARG A 607 -11.99 0.31 32.21
N CYS A 608 -11.48 -0.70 31.52
CA CYS A 608 -12.21 -1.40 30.47
C CYS A 608 -13.23 -2.36 31.09
N THR A 609 -14.43 -2.41 30.52
CA THR A 609 -15.51 -3.30 31.00
C THR A 609 -15.97 -4.19 29.86
N GLY A 610 -16.11 -5.48 30.14
CA GLY A 610 -16.53 -6.52 29.21
C GLY A 610 -17.86 -7.14 29.62
N SER A 611 -18.65 -7.57 28.64
CA SER A 611 -19.85 -8.38 28.92
C SER A 611 -19.48 -9.87 28.92
N PRO A 612 -20.01 -10.68 29.86
CA PRO A 612 -19.80 -12.13 29.89
C PRO A 612 -20.19 -12.81 28.56
N ASP A 613 -21.21 -12.32 27.87
CA ASP A 613 -21.64 -12.82 26.56
C ASP A 613 -20.57 -12.65 25.48
N TYR A 614 -19.93 -11.48 25.45
CA TYR A 614 -18.87 -11.20 24.50
C TYR A 614 -17.63 -12.05 24.79
N LEU A 615 -17.26 -12.20 26.07
CA LEU A 615 -16.17 -13.09 26.48
C LEU A 615 -16.41 -14.54 26.03
N VAL A 616 -17.60 -15.10 26.29
CA VAL A 616 -17.94 -16.47 25.88
C VAL A 616 -17.82 -16.64 24.37
N SER A 617 -18.31 -15.67 23.59
CA SER A 617 -18.20 -15.71 22.12
C SER A 617 -16.74 -15.69 21.65
N ARG A 618 -15.88 -14.86 22.26
CA ARG A 618 -14.45 -14.78 21.91
C ARG A 618 -13.69 -16.05 22.31
N ALA A 619 -13.94 -16.56 23.52
CA ALA A 619 -13.31 -17.78 24.01
C ALA A 619 -13.71 -19.01 23.20
N GLN A 620 -14.96 -19.09 22.72
CA GLN A 620 -15.40 -20.13 21.78
C GLN A 620 -14.69 -20.04 20.42
N ALA A 621 -14.55 -18.83 19.86
CA ALA A 621 -13.80 -18.63 18.62
C ALA A 621 -12.32 -19.01 18.77
N ALA A 622 -11.71 -18.71 19.93
CA ALA A 622 -10.34 -19.14 20.25
C ALA A 622 -10.23 -20.67 20.37
N LEU A 623 -11.24 -21.36 20.92
CA LEU A 623 -11.26 -22.83 20.94
C LEU A 623 -11.36 -23.44 19.54
N GLU A 624 -12.14 -22.84 18.65
CA GLU A 624 -12.23 -23.30 17.26
C GLU A 624 -10.91 -23.11 16.51
N SER A 625 -10.17 -22.02 16.79
CA SER A 625 -8.85 -21.79 16.17
C SER A 625 -7.78 -22.74 16.69
N VAL A 626 -7.90 -23.29 17.89
CA VAL A 626 -7.03 -24.39 18.35
C VAL A 626 -7.21 -25.62 17.47
N ASN A 627 -8.43 -25.94 17.01
CA ASN A 627 -8.66 -27.07 16.11
C ASN A 627 -8.05 -26.82 14.72
N THR A 628 -8.10 -25.58 14.21
CA THR A 628 -7.44 -25.25 12.93
C THR A 628 -5.92 -25.29 13.06
N LEU A 629 -5.39 -24.89 14.21
CA LEU A 629 -3.97 -24.98 14.56
C LEU A 629 -3.46 -26.42 14.61
N GLU A 630 -4.15 -27.33 15.30
CA GLU A 630 -3.80 -28.76 15.32
C GLU A 630 -3.80 -29.37 13.92
N ASN A 631 -4.82 -29.07 13.11
CA ASN A 631 -4.89 -29.54 11.73
C ASN A 631 -3.76 -28.98 10.86
N GLY A 632 -3.43 -27.69 11.03
CA GLY A 632 -2.30 -27.05 10.35
C GLY A 632 -0.97 -27.66 10.76
N HIS A 633 -0.79 -27.94 12.05
CA HIS A 633 0.41 -28.56 12.60
C HIS A 633 0.57 -29.99 12.09
N ALA A 634 -0.47 -30.82 12.13
CA ALA A 634 -0.43 -32.18 11.61
C ALA A 634 -0.09 -32.22 10.11
N ARG A 635 -0.63 -31.29 9.31
CA ARG A 635 -0.32 -31.18 7.87
C ARG A 635 1.14 -30.79 7.63
N TYR A 636 1.67 -29.85 8.40
CA TYR A 636 3.07 -29.44 8.31
C TYR A 636 4.03 -30.60 8.65
N LEU A 637 3.71 -31.40 9.67
CA LEU A 637 4.51 -32.57 10.04
C LEU A 637 4.61 -33.62 8.92
N VAL A 638 3.56 -33.75 8.11
CA VAL A 638 3.53 -34.65 6.93
C VAL A 638 4.32 -34.05 5.76
N ALA A 639 4.25 -32.74 5.54
CA ALA A 639 4.89 -32.05 4.43
C ALA A 639 5.61 -30.76 4.89
N MET A 640 6.84 -30.90 5.37
CA MET A 640 7.67 -29.79 5.91
C MET A 640 8.06 -28.72 4.86
N THR A 641 7.72 -28.93 3.59
CA THR A 641 7.96 -28.00 2.48
C THR A 641 6.90 -26.90 2.36
N ASP A 642 5.77 -27.00 3.07
CA ASP A 642 4.68 -26.02 3.03
C ASP A 642 4.22 -25.63 4.44
N ALA A 643 4.72 -24.49 4.93
CA ALA A 643 4.34 -23.92 6.22
C ALA A 643 3.04 -23.08 6.18
N THR A 644 2.48 -22.81 5.00
CA THR A 644 1.47 -21.76 4.80
C THR A 644 0.20 -21.98 5.61
N GLY A 645 -0.28 -23.23 5.66
CA GLY A 645 -1.48 -23.59 6.42
C GLY A 645 -1.30 -23.45 7.94
N LEU A 646 -0.12 -23.79 8.45
CA LEU A 646 0.23 -23.66 9.86
C LEU A 646 0.42 -22.19 10.25
N VAL A 647 1.10 -21.41 9.41
CA VAL A 647 1.32 -19.96 9.61
C VAL A 647 -0.01 -19.21 9.72
N GLY A 648 -0.95 -19.48 8.82
CA GLY A 648 -2.28 -18.86 8.87
C GLY A 648 -3.07 -19.23 10.13
N ALA A 649 -2.99 -20.51 10.54
CA ALA A 649 -3.65 -20.97 11.75
C ALA A 649 -3.02 -20.40 13.03
N LEU A 650 -1.69 -20.28 13.08
CA LEU A 650 -0.95 -19.66 14.19
C LEU A 650 -1.32 -18.19 14.39
N ALA A 651 -1.38 -17.41 13.31
CA ALA A 651 -1.78 -16.00 13.39
C ALA A 651 -3.22 -15.85 13.89
N GLN A 652 -4.16 -16.65 13.39
CA GLN A 652 -5.55 -16.65 13.86
C GLN A 652 -5.67 -17.05 15.33
N PHE A 653 -4.95 -18.09 15.74
CA PHE A 653 -4.89 -18.55 17.11
C PHE A 653 -4.36 -17.46 18.05
N ALA A 654 -3.23 -16.83 17.72
CA ALA A 654 -2.60 -15.79 18.54
C ALA A 654 -3.54 -14.60 18.76
N HIS A 655 -4.18 -14.10 17.70
CA HIS A 655 -5.11 -12.98 17.80
C HIS A 655 -6.37 -13.30 18.61
N LEU A 656 -7.00 -14.46 18.37
CA LEU A 656 -8.23 -14.83 19.07
C LEU A 656 -7.99 -15.16 20.54
N THR A 657 -6.84 -15.77 20.86
CA THR A 657 -6.42 -16.05 22.24
C THR A 657 -6.09 -14.76 22.98
N ALA A 658 -5.34 -13.85 22.35
CA ALA A 658 -5.06 -12.52 22.90
C ALA A 658 -6.34 -11.70 23.18
N ASP A 659 -7.29 -11.70 22.23
CA ASP A 659 -8.58 -11.01 22.40
C ASP A 659 -9.41 -11.63 23.54
N THR A 660 -9.34 -12.96 23.70
CA THR A 660 -9.97 -13.68 24.83
C THR A 660 -9.35 -13.29 26.17
N ILE A 661 -8.02 -13.21 26.26
CA ILE A 661 -7.30 -12.81 27.49
C ILE A 661 -7.67 -11.37 27.89
N VAL A 662 -7.61 -10.43 26.94
CA VAL A 662 -7.94 -9.01 27.18
C VAL A 662 -9.42 -8.85 27.55
N SER A 663 -10.32 -9.56 26.86
CA SER A 663 -11.76 -9.54 27.13
C SER A 663 -12.10 -10.20 28.46
N GLY A 664 -11.37 -11.24 28.85
CA GLY A 664 -11.50 -11.91 30.15
C GLY A 664 -11.16 -10.96 31.29
N SER A 665 -10.05 -10.23 31.17
CA SER A 665 -9.69 -9.15 32.09
C SER A 665 -10.77 -8.08 32.19
N ALA A 666 -11.25 -7.56 31.05
CA ALA A 666 -12.28 -6.51 31.05
C ALA A 666 -13.60 -7.00 31.70
N THR A 667 -13.91 -8.29 31.57
CA THR A 667 -15.08 -8.92 32.20
C THR A 667 -14.84 -9.18 33.69
N SER A 668 -13.60 -9.43 34.12
CA SER A 668 -13.26 -9.57 35.54
C SER A 668 -13.57 -8.30 36.33
N HIS A 669 -13.37 -7.11 35.73
CA HIS A 669 -13.64 -5.83 36.38
C HIS A 669 -15.14 -5.57 36.66
N THR A 670 -16.03 -6.29 35.97
CA THR A 670 -17.49 -6.24 36.17
C THR A 670 -18.04 -7.47 36.90
N ALA A 671 -17.19 -8.46 37.18
CA ALA A 671 -17.57 -9.70 37.85
C ALA A 671 -17.48 -9.58 39.39
N PRO A 672 -18.20 -10.41 40.16
CA PRO A 672 -17.99 -10.54 41.60
C PRO A 672 -16.55 -10.93 41.90
N THR A 673 -15.98 -10.44 43.01
CA THR A 673 -14.55 -10.61 43.37
C THR A 673 -14.05 -12.05 43.23
N ASP A 674 -14.82 -13.03 43.72
CA ASP A 674 -14.45 -14.45 43.65
C ASP A 674 -14.37 -15.01 42.23
N HIS A 675 -15.16 -14.47 41.29
CA HIS A 675 -15.14 -14.86 39.88
C HIS A 675 -14.15 -14.01 39.08
N ALA A 676 -13.93 -12.76 39.49
CA ALA A 676 -12.95 -11.87 38.89
C ALA A 676 -11.52 -12.40 39.05
N ASP A 677 -11.16 -12.86 40.25
CA ASP A 677 -9.84 -13.44 40.54
C ASP A 677 -9.63 -14.74 39.75
N LYS A 678 -10.61 -15.67 39.80
CA LYS A 678 -10.57 -16.92 39.02
C LYS A 678 -10.46 -16.69 37.52
N LEU A 679 -11.15 -15.68 37.00
CA LEU A 679 -11.13 -15.35 35.58
C LEU A 679 -9.78 -14.75 35.17
N THR A 680 -9.21 -13.88 36.01
CA THR A 680 -7.88 -13.29 35.79
C THR A 680 -6.79 -14.36 35.81
N ASP A 681 -6.84 -15.28 36.78
CA ASP A 681 -5.92 -16.41 36.88
C ASP A 681 -6.06 -17.34 35.66
N ALA A 682 -7.29 -17.67 35.26
CA ALA A 682 -7.53 -18.48 34.07
C ALA A 682 -7.00 -17.81 32.78
N CYS A 683 -7.11 -16.49 32.65
CA CYS A 683 -6.53 -15.73 31.54
C CYS A 683 -4.99 -15.76 31.56
N ARG A 684 -4.37 -15.64 32.74
CA ARG A 684 -2.91 -15.71 32.90
C ARG A 684 -2.38 -17.11 32.58
N ASP A 685 -3.03 -18.15 33.10
CA ASP A 685 -2.72 -19.55 32.79
C ASP A 685 -2.91 -19.86 31.30
N CYS A 686 -3.98 -19.36 30.68
CA CYS A 686 -4.19 -19.50 29.24
C CYS A 686 -3.06 -18.86 28.42
N GLY A 687 -2.61 -17.66 28.80
CA GLY A 687 -1.47 -16.99 28.19
C GLY A 687 -0.19 -17.82 28.32
N GLN A 688 0.13 -18.27 29.54
CA GLN A 688 1.35 -19.04 29.79
C GLN A 688 1.37 -20.36 29.02
N ARG A 689 0.29 -21.15 29.07
CA ARG A 689 0.21 -22.42 28.32
C ARG A 689 0.30 -22.23 26.81
N SER A 690 -0.21 -21.10 26.31
CA SER A 690 -0.09 -20.75 24.89
C SER A 690 1.35 -20.40 24.51
N LEU A 691 2.08 -19.69 25.38
CA LEU A 691 3.50 -19.38 25.17
C LEU A 691 4.38 -20.63 25.26
N ASP A 692 4.10 -21.53 26.20
CA ASP A 692 4.82 -22.80 26.33
C ASP A 692 4.68 -23.62 25.03
N TYR A 693 3.45 -23.77 24.51
CA TYR A 693 3.20 -24.44 23.23
C TYR A 693 3.92 -23.75 22.05
N LEU A 694 3.88 -22.43 21.96
CA LEU A 694 4.58 -21.69 20.90
C LEU A 694 6.10 -21.89 20.98
N SER A 695 6.67 -21.94 22.19
CA SER A 695 8.09 -22.19 22.38
C SER A 695 8.52 -23.57 21.85
N GLU A 696 7.69 -24.59 22.01
CA GLU A 696 7.93 -25.94 21.50
C GLU A 696 7.92 -26.00 19.96
N LEU A 697 7.27 -25.04 19.28
CA LEU A 697 7.28 -24.95 17.81
C LEU A 697 8.56 -24.30 17.25
N LYS A 698 9.38 -23.65 18.10
CA LYS A 698 10.62 -22.99 17.66
C LYS A 698 11.76 -23.96 17.38
N ASP A 699 11.78 -25.11 18.04
CA ASP A 699 12.83 -26.11 17.88
C ASP A 699 12.36 -27.30 17.04
N ARG A 700 13.18 -27.71 16.05
CA ARG A 700 12.85 -28.83 15.14
C ARG A 700 12.64 -30.16 15.87
N GLN A 701 13.24 -30.32 17.05
CA GLN A 701 13.17 -31.55 17.84
C GLN A 701 11.88 -31.62 18.67
N SER A 702 11.46 -30.50 19.27
CA SER A 702 10.23 -30.38 20.05
C SER A 702 8.98 -30.24 19.19
N LEU A 703 9.11 -29.79 17.93
CA LEU A 703 7.99 -29.64 17.00
C LEU A 703 7.10 -30.89 16.92
N ARG A 704 7.69 -32.10 16.98
CA ARG A 704 6.92 -33.36 16.93
C ARG A 704 6.20 -33.72 18.23
N GLN A 705 6.56 -33.09 19.33
CA GLN A 705 6.05 -33.37 20.67
C GLN A 705 5.09 -32.29 21.17
N ALA A 706 4.96 -31.16 20.45
CA ALA A 706 4.13 -30.05 20.89
C ALA A 706 2.64 -30.39 20.87
N ASP A 707 1.97 -30.20 22.01
CA ASP A 707 0.57 -30.54 22.23
C ASP A 707 -0.27 -29.31 22.64
N THR A 708 -1.47 -29.17 22.06
CA THR A 708 -2.38 -28.05 22.35
C THR A 708 -3.40 -28.37 23.45
N ALA A 709 -3.39 -29.58 24.01
CA ALA A 709 -4.37 -30.04 25.00
C ALA A 709 -4.48 -29.12 26.23
N ASP A 710 -3.36 -28.59 26.71
CA ASP A 710 -3.33 -27.68 27.86
C ASP A 710 -3.96 -26.32 27.56
N VAL A 711 -3.68 -25.75 26.38
CA VAL A 711 -4.28 -24.50 25.89
C VAL A 711 -5.80 -24.64 25.72
N ARG A 712 -6.23 -25.78 25.17
CA ARG A 712 -7.65 -26.10 25.03
C ARG A 712 -8.35 -26.15 26.40
N ARG A 713 -7.72 -26.75 27.40
CA ARG A 713 -8.29 -26.89 28.75
C ARG A 713 -8.48 -25.53 29.43
N THR A 714 -7.50 -24.64 29.33
CA THR A 714 -7.58 -23.30 29.93
C THR A 714 -8.64 -22.43 29.24
N LEU A 715 -8.70 -22.45 27.91
CA LEU A 715 -9.76 -21.76 27.14
C LEU A 715 -11.17 -22.29 27.47
N GLN A 716 -11.33 -23.61 27.65
CA GLN A 716 -12.60 -24.20 28.12
C GLN A 716 -12.99 -23.70 29.52
N GLY A 717 -12.01 -23.55 30.42
CA GLY A 717 -12.22 -22.96 31.74
C GLY A 717 -12.73 -21.51 31.67
N ILE A 718 -12.15 -20.69 30.78
CA ILE A 718 -12.61 -19.31 30.54
C ILE A 718 -14.04 -19.27 30.01
N VAL A 719 -14.40 -20.18 29.07
CA VAL A 719 -15.78 -20.30 28.58
C VAL A 719 -16.74 -20.62 29.72
N GLN A 720 -16.39 -21.56 30.59
CA GLN A 720 -17.25 -21.96 31.71
C GLN A 720 -17.45 -20.80 32.70
N LEU A 721 -16.37 -20.12 33.09
CA LEU A 721 -16.45 -18.94 33.97
C LEU A 721 -17.27 -17.82 33.35
N GLY A 722 -17.13 -17.58 32.04
CA GLY A 722 -17.96 -16.61 31.31
C GLY A 722 -19.45 -16.99 31.27
N GLN A 723 -19.79 -18.28 31.23
CA GLN A 723 -21.17 -18.75 31.30
C GLN A 723 -21.77 -18.60 32.71
N GLU A 724 -20.99 -18.87 33.75
CA GLU A 724 -21.40 -18.71 35.15
C GLU A 724 -21.68 -17.23 35.51
N LEU A 725 -20.98 -16.30 34.86
CA LEU A 725 -21.17 -14.85 35.02
C LEU A 725 -22.37 -14.27 34.27
N ARG A 726 -23.07 -15.04 33.44
CA ARG A 726 -24.27 -14.56 32.76
C ARG A 726 -25.39 -14.28 33.77
N PRO A 727 -26.07 -13.12 33.69
CA PRO A 727 -27.24 -12.87 34.54
C PRO A 727 -28.26 -13.98 34.32
N LYS A 728 -28.64 -14.68 35.39
CA LYS A 728 -29.79 -15.59 35.37
C LYS A 728 -31.01 -14.70 35.13
N SER A 729 -31.55 -14.72 33.92
CA SER A 729 -32.67 -13.89 33.51
C SER A 729 -33.80 -14.00 34.54
N LEU A 730 -34.16 -12.89 35.19
CA LEU A 730 -35.42 -12.80 35.89
C LEU A 730 -36.54 -13.07 34.88
N ASP A 731 -37.45 -13.93 35.33
CA ASP A 731 -38.45 -14.69 34.59
C ASP A 731 -39.56 -13.77 34.02
N ILE A 732 -39.25 -12.96 33.00
CA ILE A 732 -40.29 -12.45 32.09
C ILE A 732 -40.57 -13.60 31.13
N ARG A 733 -41.74 -14.23 31.28
CA ARG A 733 -42.17 -15.41 30.50
C ARG A 733 -41.85 -15.19 29.02
N GLN A 734 -40.85 -15.93 28.52
CA GLN A 734 -40.32 -15.83 27.16
C GLN A 734 -41.40 -15.96 26.07
N GLU A 735 -42.53 -16.60 26.38
CA GLU A 735 -43.70 -16.74 25.48
C GLU A 735 -44.48 -15.43 25.23
N GLU A 736 -44.41 -14.42 26.12
CA GLU A 736 -45.22 -13.19 25.99
C GLU A 736 -44.49 -12.03 25.28
N LEU A 737 -43.17 -12.14 25.08
CA LEU A 737 -42.35 -11.04 24.54
C LEU A 737 -42.60 -10.76 23.05
N GLY A 738 -42.93 -11.79 22.26
CA GLY A 738 -43.23 -11.62 20.83
C GLY A 738 -44.51 -10.81 20.60
N ASP A 739 -45.58 -11.16 21.32
CA ASP A 739 -46.86 -10.44 21.27
C ASP A 739 -46.73 -9.04 21.87
N ALA A 740 -45.86 -8.86 22.87
CA ALA A 740 -45.60 -7.57 23.48
C ALA A 740 -44.94 -6.57 22.50
N VAL A 741 -44.04 -7.01 21.60
CA VAL A 741 -43.44 -6.12 20.58
C VAL A 741 -44.52 -5.63 19.62
N GLU A 742 -45.30 -6.53 19.04
CA GLU A 742 -46.33 -6.16 18.06
C GLU A 742 -47.41 -5.29 18.69
N LYS A 743 -47.86 -5.65 19.90
CA LYS A 743 -48.83 -4.87 20.68
C LYS A 743 -48.30 -3.47 21.00
N GLU A 744 -47.04 -3.34 21.39
CA GLU A 744 -46.46 -2.04 21.72
C GLU A 744 -46.25 -1.17 20.48
N MET A 745 -45.73 -1.73 19.39
CA MET A 745 -45.58 -1.00 18.13
C MET A 745 -46.94 -0.55 17.56
N ALA A 746 -47.97 -1.39 17.69
CA ALA A 746 -49.34 -1.03 17.33
C ALA A 746 -49.92 0.07 18.24
N SER A 747 -49.68 -0.02 19.55
CA SER A 747 -50.07 0.99 20.54
C SER A 747 -49.43 2.35 20.25
N THR A 748 -48.12 2.36 20.02
CA THR A 748 -47.36 3.56 19.62
C THR A 748 -47.90 4.16 18.32
N SER A 749 -48.17 3.33 17.31
CA SER A 749 -48.76 3.79 16.05
C SER A 749 -50.16 4.39 16.26
N ALA A 750 -51.00 3.78 17.09
CA ALA A 750 -52.33 4.29 17.40
C ALA A 750 -52.29 5.62 18.16
N ALA A 751 -51.37 5.77 19.12
CA ALA A 751 -51.14 7.02 19.85
C ALA A 751 -50.71 8.15 18.90
N ILE A 752 -49.84 7.87 17.93
CA ILE A 752 -49.42 8.83 16.91
C ILE A 752 -50.57 9.19 15.97
N GLU A 753 -51.40 8.22 15.56
CA GLU A 753 -52.56 8.49 14.70
C GLU A 753 -53.65 9.31 15.41
N ASP A 754 -53.85 9.08 16.71
CA ASP A 754 -54.74 9.92 17.52
C ASP A 754 -54.19 11.35 17.67
N ALA A 755 -52.87 11.46 17.93
CA ALA A 755 -52.16 12.73 17.96
C ALA A 755 -52.32 13.50 16.63
N VAL A 756 -52.12 12.86 15.47
CA VAL A 756 -52.31 13.48 14.14
C VAL A 756 -53.74 13.97 13.97
N ARG A 757 -54.75 13.14 14.27
CA ARG A 757 -56.17 13.50 14.17
C ARG A 757 -56.53 14.72 15.02
N ARG A 758 -55.99 14.81 16.26
CA ARG A 758 -56.25 15.96 17.15
C ARG A 758 -55.74 17.27 16.59
N ILE A 759 -54.59 17.27 15.91
CA ILE A 759 -54.10 18.51 15.29
C ILE A 759 -54.91 18.84 14.02
N GLU A 760 -55.24 17.84 13.17
CA GLU A 760 -56.06 18.02 11.96
C GLU A 760 -57.45 18.60 12.24
N VAL A 761 -58.20 18.05 13.20
CA VAL A 761 -59.56 18.52 13.54
C VAL A 761 -59.57 19.99 14.00
N ARG A 762 -58.47 20.47 14.58
CA ARG A 762 -58.38 21.87 15.04
C ARG A 762 -58.09 22.86 13.92
N TRP A 763 -57.48 22.43 12.82
CA TRP A 763 -57.31 23.27 11.63
C TRP A 763 -58.64 23.65 10.99
N ASP A 764 -59.62 22.74 11.02
CA ASP A 764 -60.96 22.99 10.48
C ASP A 764 -61.81 23.90 11.40
N ALA A 765 -61.44 24.06 12.67
CA ALA A 765 -62.15 24.90 13.64
C ALA A 765 -61.80 26.41 13.60
N GLY A 766 -60.97 26.84 12.63
CA GLY A 766 -60.82 28.25 12.27
C GLY A 766 -59.97 29.13 13.20
N VAL A 767 -59.25 28.58 14.18
CA VAL A 767 -58.36 29.35 15.06
C VAL A 767 -56.91 29.06 14.72
N CYS A 768 -56.36 29.86 13.79
CA CYS A 768 -54.97 30.36 13.68
C CYS A 768 -54.64 30.70 12.22
N VAL A 769 -54.45 31.99 11.95
CA VAL A 769 -53.87 32.53 10.70
C VAL A 769 -52.35 32.34 10.72
N GLU A 770 -51.78 32.08 9.53
CA GLU A 770 -50.36 31.97 9.14
C GLU A 770 -49.60 30.65 9.42
N GLY A 771 -49.31 29.94 8.33
CA GLY A 771 -48.15 29.05 8.18
C GLY A 771 -48.48 27.57 8.01
N ASN A 772 -48.39 27.08 6.78
CA ASN A 772 -48.61 25.70 6.31
C ASN A 772 -47.60 24.65 6.87
N SER A 773 -46.99 24.87 8.04
CA SER A 773 -45.77 24.17 8.49
C SER A 773 -45.91 23.34 9.77
N ARG A 774 -47.11 23.27 10.37
CA ARG A 774 -47.30 22.71 11.72
C ARG A 774 -47.82 21.26 11.76
N SER A 775 -48.36 20.69 10.67
CA SER A 775 -48.83 19.29 10.58
C SER A 775 -47.72 18.28 10.22
N LEU A 776 -46.57 18.77 9.74
CA LEU A 776 -45.46 17.96 9.24
C LEU A 776 -44.72 17.09 10.29
N PRO A 777 -44.52 17.52 11.56
CA PRO A 777 -43.73 16.75 12.53
C PRO A 777 -44.33 15.39 12.88
N LEU A 778 -45.64 15.33 13.12
CA LEU A 778 -46.32 14.07 13.48
C LEU A 778 -46.42 13.10 12.30
N GLN A 779 -46.52 13.61 11.08
CA GLN A 779 -46.54 12.79 9.87
C GLN A 779 -45.17 12.11 9.63
N ALA A 780 -44.07 12.81 9.95
CA ALA A 780 -42.72 12.24 9.93
C ALA A 780 -42.54 11.16 11.02
N ILE A 781 -43.06 11.39 12.24
CA ILE A 781 -43.01 10.41 13.33
C ILE A 781 -43.83 9.15 12.98
N ARG A 782 -45.00 9.31 12.36
CA ARG A 782 -45.83 8.20 11.85
C ARG A 782 -45.08 7.35 10.83
N LEU A 783 -44.43 8.00 9.85
CA LEU A 783 -43.65 7.30 8.83
C LEU A 783 -42.46 6.55 9.43
N LEU A 784 -41.83 7.11 10.47
CA LEU A 784 -40.73 6.47 11.21
C LEU A 784 -41.17 5.18 11.91
N VAL A 785 -42.28 5.20 12.64
CA VAL A 785 -42.78 4.01 13.36
C VAL A 785 -43.24 2.92 12.39
N LEU A 786 -43.89 3.30 11.28
CA LEU A 786 -44.24 2.35 10.22
C LEU A 786 -43.01 1.71 9.58
N THR A 787 -41.98 2.50 9.28
CA THR A 787 -40.73 1.99 8.71
C THR A 787 -39.96 1.12 9.71
N SER A 788 -39.96 1.45 11.00
CA SER A 788 -39.39 0.62 12.06
C SER A 788 -40.11 -0.71 12.18
N THR A 789 -41.45 -0.72 12.09
CA THR A 789 -42.26 -1.95 12.08
C THR A 789 -41.96 -2.83 10.87
N GLN A 790 -41.78 -2.24 9.68
CA GLN A 790 -41.39 -2.97 8.47
C GLN A 790 -39.99 -3.56 8.58
N LEU A 791 -39.02 -2.81 9.13
CA LEU A 791 -37.68 -3.29 9.39
C LEU A 791 -37.67 -4.45 10.39
N GLN A 792 -38.48 -4.40 11.45
CA GLN A 792 -38.60 -5.50 12.41
C GLN A 792 -39.11 -6.78 11.74
N LYS A 793 -40.11 -6.68 10.84
CA LYS A 793 -40.58 -7.84 10.06
C LYS A 793 -39.49 -8.43 9.19
N GLU A 794 -38.71 -7.59 8.50
CA GLU A 794 -37.55 -8.03 7.70
C GLU A 794 -36.48 -8.73 8.55
N ILE A 795 -36.15 -8.19 9.73
CA ILE A 795 -35.19 -8.78 10.68
C ILE A 795 -35.64 -10.17 11.13
N VAL A 796 -36.93 -10.32 11.46
CA VAL A 796 -37.48 -11.60 11.89
C VAL A 796 -37.50 -12.59 10.73
N GLU A 797 -37.95 -12.18 9.54
CA GLU A 797 -38.01 -13.03 8.36
C GLU A 797 -36.63 -13.53 7.91
N SER A 798 -35.62 -12.67 7.97
CA SER A 798 -34.22 -13.01 7.64
C SER A 798 -33.51 -13.80 8.74
N GLY A 799 -33.83 -13.57 10.02
CA GLY A 799 -33.11 -14.12 11.17
C GLY A 799 -33.72 -15.37 11.82
N ARG A 800 -34.98 -15.71 11.54
CA ARG A 800 -35.69 -16.80 12.25
C ARG A 800 -35.31 -18.21 11.80
N GLY A 801 -34.88 -18.40 10.55
CA GLY A 801 -34.73 -19.74 9.97
C GLY A 801 -36.04 -20.53 10.03
N ALA A 802 -36.04 -21.68 10.72
CA ALA A 802 -37.23 -22.50 10.94
C ALA A 802 -38.04 -22.13 12.20
N ALA A 803 -37.57 -21.17 13.02
CA ALA A 803 -38.22 -20.77 14.25
C ALA A 803 -39.45 -19.86 14.01
N THR A 804 -40.36 -19.83 14.97
CA THR A 804 -41.50 -18.88 14.98
C THR A 804 -41.03 -17.47 15.30
N SER A 805 -41.80 -16.44 14.90
CA SER A 805 -41.47 -15.04 15.22
C SER A 805 -41.37 -14.79 16.72
N GLN A 806 -42.23 -15.46 17.51
CA GLN A 806 -42.23 -15.39 18.97
C GLN A 806 -40.95 -15.99 19.56
N GLU A 807 -40.52 -17.16 19.08
CA GLU A 807 -39.25 -17.78 19.49
C GLU A 807 -38.03 -16.92 19.15
N PHE A 808 -38.07 -16.18 18.04
CA PHE A 808 -36.99 -15.27 17.66
C PHE A 808 -36.85 -14.10 18.64
N TYR A 809 -37.95 -13.48 19.05
CA TYR A 809 -37.95 -12.41 20.05
C TYR A 809 -37.57 -12.91 21.45
N ALA A 810 -38.01 -14.12 21.82
CA ALA A 810 -37.64 -14.77 23.08
C ALA A 810 -36.13 -15.07 23.17
N LYS A 811 -35.53 -15.58 22.09
CA LYS A 811 -34.08 -15.85 21.99
C LYS A 811 -33.23 -14.58 22.07
N ASN A 812 -33.82 -13.42 21.75
CA ASN A 812 -33.16 -12.11 21.79
C ASN A 812 -33.78 -11.20 22.87
N SER A 813 -34.17 -11.73 24.03
CA SER A 813 -34.97 -11.03 25.05
C SER A 813 -34.49 -9.62 25.40
N ARG A 814 -33.20 -9.40 25.64
CA ARG A 814 -32.64 -8.06 25.98
C ARG A 814 -32.78 -7.04 24.83
N TRP A 815 -32.61 -7.50 23.59
CA TRP A 815 -32.80 -6.64 22.42
C TRP A 815 -34.28 -6.32 22.24
N THR A 816 -35.14 -7.32 22.42
CA THR A 816 -36.61 -7.20 22.37
C THR A 816 -37.12 -6.21 23.42
N GLU A 817 -36.63 -6.26 24.66
CA GLU A 817 -36.96 -5.31 25.71
C GLU A 817 -36.52 -3.88 25.38
N GLY A 818 -35.29 -3.71 24.88
CA GLY A 818 -34.78 -2.40 24.45
C GLY A 818 -35.62 -1.80 23.32
N LEU A 819 -36.11 -2.63 22.41
CA LEU A 819 -36.98 -2.24 21.31
C LEU A 819 -38.38 -1.80 21.80
N ILE A 820 -38.99 -2.56 22.72
CA ILE A 820 -40.26 -2.23 23.37
C ILE A 820 -40.13 -0.91 24.13
N SER A 821 -39.07 -0.73 24.91
CA SER A 821 -38.83 0.49 25.67
C SER A 821 -38.66 1.71 24.77
N ALA A 822 -37.91 1.58 23.67
CA ALA A 822 -37.72 2.66 22.72
C ALA A 822 -39.03 3.04 22.00
N SER A 823 -39.85 2.04 21.65
CA SER A 823 -41.18 2.28 21.06
C SER A 823 -42.11 3.04 22.02
N LYS A 824 -42.15 2.62 23.29
CA LYS A 824 -42.90 3.30 24.37
C LYS A 824 -42.52 4.76 24.51
N ALA A 825 -41.21 5.04 24.54
CA ALA A 825 -40.69 6.40 24.65
C ALA A 825 -41.14 7.29 23.48
N VAL A 826 -41.13 6.76 22.25
CA VAL A 826 -41.63 7.47 21.06
C VAL A 826 -43.14 7.74 21.14
N GLY A 827 -43.95 6.76 21.55
CA GLY A 827 -45.40 6.94 21.69
C GLY A 827 -45.78 7.96 22.76
N TRP A 828 -45.10 7.91 23.91
CA TRP A 828 -45.28 8.89 24.99
C TRP A 828 -44.83 10.29 24.55
N GLY A 829 -43.63 10.41 23.96
CA GLY A 829 -43.10 11.69 23.49
C GLY A 829 -43.99 12.35 22.43
N ALA A 830 -44.59 11.58 21.52
CA ALA A 830 -45.54 12.08 20.54
C ALA A 830 -46.82 12.64 21.18
N THR A 831 -47.36 11.96 22.20
CA THR A 831 -48.55 12.41 22.95
C THR A 831 -48.25 13.71 23.70
N GLN A 832 -47.12 13.75 24.43
CA GLN A 832 -46.71 14.93 25.19
C GLN A 832 -46.46 16.15 24.29
N LEU A 833 -45.90 15.94 23.09
CA LEU A 833 -45.68 17.01 22.12
C LEU A 833 -46.99 17.66 21.69
N VAL A 834 -48.03 16.87 21.41
CA VAL A 834 -49.35 17.40 21.03
C VAL A 834 -50.01 18.10 22.20
N GLU A 835 -50.03 17.49 23.38
CA GLU A 835 -50.63 18.13 24.56
C GLU A 835 -49.94 19.45 24.92
N SER A 836 -48.61 19.51 24.81
CA SER A 836 -47.87 20.74 25.05
C SER A 836 -48.16 21.80 23.98
N ALA A 837 -48.26 21.40 22.70
CA ALA A 837 -48.65 22.30 21.62
C ALA A 837 -50.07 22.83 21.83
N ASP A 838 -51.00 21.98 22.27
CA ASP A 838 -52.38 22.35 22.60
C ASP A 838 -52.44 23.39 23.71
N ARG A 839 -51.69 23.17 24.81
CA ARG A 839 -51.65 24.13 25.92
C ARG A 839 -51.07 25.48 25.51
N VAL A 840 -50.02 25.50 24.68
CA VAL A 840 -49.40 26.74 24.18
C VAL A 840 -50.39 27.50 23.27
N VAL A 841 -51.10 26.81 22.38
CA VAL A 841 -52.12 27.43 21.51
C VAL A 841 -53.29 28.00 22.31
N LEU A 842 -53.70 27.32 23.39
CA LEU A 842 -54.76 27.78 24.29
C LEU A 842 -54.30 28.86 25.29
N HIS A 843 -53.06 29.35 25.21
CA HIS A 843 -52.44 30.28 26.16
C HIS A 843 -52.48 29.78 27.63
N THR A 844 -52.54 28.47 27.83
CA THR A 844 -52.53 27.82 29.16
C THR A 844 -51.22 27.11 29.48
N GLY A 845 -50.34 26.95 28.49
CA GLY A 845 -49.04 26.29 28.58
C GLY A 845 -47.86 27.22 28.39
N LYS A 846 -46.69 26.74 28.81
CA LYS A 846 -45.41 27.45 28.67
C LYS A 846 -44.70 27.07 27.36
N TYR A 847 -44.06 28.04 26.71
CA TYR A 847 -43.27 27.82 25.50
C TYR A 847 -42.09 26.85 25.76
N GLU A 848 -41.52 26.88 26.97
CA GLU A 848 -40.43 25.98 27.39
C GLU A 848 -40.86 24.51 27.44
N GLU A 849 -42.11 24.22 27.81
CA GLU A 849 -42.64 22.84 27.82
C GLU A 849 -42.65 22.25 26.41
N LEU A 850 -43.02 23.06 25.41
CA LEU A 850 -43.07 22.64 24.01
C LEU A 850 -41.67 22.41 23.44
N ILE A 851 -40.68 23.21 23.85
CA ILE A 851 -39.27 23.03 23.47
C ILE A 851 -38.73 21.72 24.03
N VAL A 852 -38.99 21.42 25.30
CA VAL A 852 -38.52 20.17 25.94
C VAL A 852 -39.17 18.94 25.31
N CYS A 853 -40.49 18.97 25.04
CA CYS A 853 -41.17 17.86 24.37
C CYS A 853 -40.64 17.63 22.95
N SER A 854 -40.27 18.70 22.23
CA SER A 854 -39.66 18.62 20.89
C SER A 854 -38.26 17.98 20.92
N HIS A 855 -37.45 18.26 21.95
CA HIS A 855 -36.17 17.58 22.13
C HIS A 855 -36.31 16.11 22.54
N GLU A 856 -37.30 15.80 23.38
CA GLU A 856 -37.54 14.44 23.87
C GLU A 856 -37.99 13.49 22.77
N ILE A 857 -38.85 13.95 21.84
CA ILE A 857 -39.28 13.12 20.71
C ILE A 857 -38.14 12.85 19.72
N ALA A 858 -37.24 13.83 19.51
CA ALA A 858 -36.03 13.66 18.71
C ALA A 858 -35.08 12.62 19.35
N ALA A 859 -34.90 12.67 20.66
CA ALA A 859 -34.09 11.70 21.40
C ALA A 859 -34.70 10.29 21.37
N SER A 860 -36.00 10.17 21.64
CA SER A 860 -36.74 8.89 21.65
C SER A 860 -36.73 8.22 20.27
N THR A 861 -36.88 8.99 19.19
CA THR A 861 -36.81 8.44 17.83
C THR A 861 -35.40 7.99 17.45
N ALA A 862 -34.36 8.71 17.87
CA ALA A 862 -32.97 8.25 17.71
C ALA A 862 -32.70 6.95 18.48
N GLN A 863 -33.24 6.80 19.70
CA GLN A 863 -33.16 5.57 20.47
C GLN A 863 -33.84 4.40 19.76
N LEU A 864 -35.01 4.61 19.15
CA LEU A 864 -35.71 3.58 18.38
C LEU A 864 -34.92 3.13 17.14
N VAL A 865 -34.25 4.05 16.44
CA VAL A 865 -33.36 3.71 15.31
C VAL A 865 -32.15 2.91 15.80
N ALA A 866 -31.54 3.31 16.93
CA ALA A 866 -30.43 2.59 17.52
C ALA A 866 -30.81 1.16 17.91
N ALA A 867 -31.94 0.98 18.59
CA ALA A 867 -32.48 -0.33 18.95
C ALA A 867 -32.78 -1.19 17.71
N SER A 868 -33.37 -0.60 16.66
CA SER A 868 -33.69 -1.31 15.42
C SER A 868 -32.45 -1.71 14.61
N LYS A 869 -31.34 -0.96 14.71
CA LYS A 869 -30.10 -1.20 13.96
C LYS A 869 -29.32 -2.44 14.43
N VAL A 870 -29.42 -2.82 15.70
CA VAL A 870 -28.58 -3.88 16.32
C VAL A 870 -28.67 -5.23 15.60
N LYS A 871 -29.84 -5.56 15.04
CA LYS A 871 -30.11 -6.83 14.36
C LYS A 871 -30.45 -6.66 12.87
N ALA A 872 -30.36 -5.44 12.34
CA ALA A 872 -30.62 -5.15 10.93
C ALA A 872 -29.39 -5.47 10.06
N ASP A 873 -29.62 -5.94 8.84
CA ASP A 873 -28.57 -6.01 7.83
C ASP A 873 -28.05 -4.59 7.50
N LYS A 874 -26.73 -4.45 7.36
CA LYS A 874 -26.07 -3.19 6.97
C LYS A 874 -26.54 -2.67 5.61
N ASN A 875 -27.02 -3.56 4.73
CA ASN A 875 -27.50 -3.23 3.39
C ASN A 875 -29.05 -3.18 3.28
N SER A 876 -29.77 -3.22 4.41
CA SER A 876 -31.24 -3.16 4.40
C SER A 876 -31.76 -1.80 3.91
N ARG A 877 -32.65 -1.82 2.91
CA ARG A 877 -33.33 -0.60 2.42
C ARG A 877 -34.23 0.03 3.48
N ASN A 878 -34.86 -0.80 4.33
CA ASN A 878 -35.71 -0.32 5.41
C ASN A 878 -34.89 0.36 6.53
N LEU A 879 -33.65 -0.08 6.77
CA LEU A 879 -32.73 0.60 7.70
C LEU A 879 -32.32 1.98 7.18
N THR A 880 -31.98 2.11 5.89
CA THR A 880 -31.66 3.42 5.28
C THR A 880 -32.86 4.36 5.35
N ARG A 881 -34.06 3.86 5.00
CA ARG A 881 -35.30 4.64 5.08
C ARG A 881 -35.64 5.05 6.51
N LEU A 882 -35.41 4.19 7.50
CA LEU A 882 -35.63 4.50 8.91
C LEU A 882 -34.71 5.63 9.39
N GLN A 883 -33.45 5.63 8.96
CA GLN A 883 -32.49 6.70 9.27
C GLN A 883 -32.87 8.04 8.61
N GLU A 884 -33.40 8.01 7.39
CA GLU A 884 -33.94 9.21 6.73
C GLU A 884 -35.17 9.75 7.46
N CYS A 885 -36.10 8.88 7.86
CA CYS A 885 -37.25 9.27 8.66
C CYS A 885 -36.83 9.92 9.99
N SER A 886 -35.81 9.38 10.68
CA SER A 886 -35.29 9.98 11.91
C SER A 886 -34.64 11.35 11.70
N ARG A 887 -33.92 11.55 10.58
CA ARG A 887 -33.41 12.88 10.20
C ARG A 887 -34.55 13.87 9.97
N SER A 888 -35.60 13.47 9.24
CA SER A 888 -36.78 14.30 9.01
C SER A 888 -37.50 14.66 10.32
N VAL A 889 -37.64 13.73 11.27
CA VAL A 889 -38.21 14.03 12.60
C VAL A 889 -37.36 15.06 13.36
N ASN A 890 -36.03 14.93 13.32
CA ASN A 890 -35.14 15.89 13.99
C ASN A 890 -35.22 17.28 13.37
N GLU A 891 -35.28 17.39 12.04
CA GLU A 891 -35.46 18.65 11.33
C GLU A 891 -36.81 19.30 11.70
N MET A 892 -37.88 18.53 11.73
CA MET A 892 -39.20 19.03 12.12
C MET A 892 -39.24 19.46 13.60
N ALA A 893 -38.62 18.70 14.50
CA ALA A 893 -38.51 19.08 15.91
C ALA A 893 -37.72 20.40 16.07
N ALA A 894 -36.63 20.58 15.32
CA ALA A 894 -35.87 21.83 15.30
C ALA A 894 -36.70 23.02 14.79
N ASN A 895 -37.51 22.82 13.74
CA ASN A 895 -38.43 23.84 13.23
C ASN A 895 -39.49 24.24 14.26
N VAL A 896 -40.04 23.27 15.01
CA VAL A 896 -40.98 23.56 16.10
C VAL A 896 -40.30 24.39 17.19
N VAL A 897 -39.07 24.05 17.59
CA VAL A 897 -38.31 24.84 18.58
C VAL A 897 -38.05 26.26 18.08
N ALA A 898 -37.63 26.43 16.82
CA ALA A 898 -37.38 27.74 16.22
C ALA A 898 -38.66 28.60 16.18
N SER A 899 -39.79 28.02 15.76
CA SER A 899 -41.10 28.69 15.75
C SER A 899 -41.57 29.06 17.14
N THR A 900 -41.33 28.19 18.12
CA THR A 900 -41.71 28.39 19.53
C THR A 900 -40.92 29.55 20.14
N LYS A 901 -39.61 29.64 19.86
CA LYS A 901 -38.76 30.76 20.31
C LYS A 901 -39.13 32.09 19.65
N SER A 902 -39.39 32.09 18.35
CA SER A 902 -39.84 33.30 17.65
C SER A 902 -41.20 33.80 18.17
N GLY A 903 -42.12 32.88 18.49
CA GLY A 903 -43.39 33.22 19.14
C GLY A 903 -43.22 33.75 20.56
N GLN A 904 -42.21 33.29 21.30
CA GLN A 904 -41.87 33.80 22.63
C GLN A 904 -41.37 35.26 22.55
N GLU A 905 -40.42 35.55 21.66
CA GLU A 905 -39.84 36.89 21.47
C GLU A 905 -40.91 37.94 21.11
N GLN A 906 -41.87 37.58 20.25
CA GLN A 906 -42.97 38.48 19.86
C GLN A 906 -43.95 38.82 21.00
N ILE A 907 -44.04 37.98 22.03
CA ILE A 907 -44.89 38.22 23.20
C ILE A 907 -44.13 39.01 24.27
N GLU A 908 -42.84 38.75 24.44
CA GLU A 908 -41.98 39.45 25.41
C GLU A 908 -41.73 40.92 25.04
N ASP A 909 -41.69 41.27 23.74
CA ASP A 909 -41.55 42.67 23.26
C ASP A 909 -42.71 43.60 23.67
N LYS A 910 -43.82 43.06 24.21
CA LYS A 910 -44.95 43.85 24.70
C LYS A 910 -44.77 44.42 26.11
N ASP A 911 -43.79 43.95 26.90
CA ASP A 911 -43.51 44.41 28.27
C ASP A 911 -42.33 45.40 28.31
N THR A 912 -42.37 46.45 27.49
CA THR A 912 -41.36 47.51 27.54
C THR A 912 -41.51 48.35 28.81
N MET A 913 -40.44 48.40 29.62
CA MET A 913 -40.41 49.13 30.89
C MET A 913 -40.63 50.65 30.67
N ASP A 914 -41.78 51.17 31.10
CA ASP A 914 -42.09 52.59 31.06
C ASP A 914 -41.52 53.30 32.31
N PHE A 915 -40.46 54.08 32.10
CA PHE A 915 -39.81 54.87 33.14
C PHE A 915 -40.44 56.27 33.33
N SER A 916 -41.47 56.62 32.56
CA SER A 916 -42.07 57.95 32.57
C SER A 916 -42.94 58.17 33.82
N GLY A 917 -42.33 58.67 34.90
CA GLY A 917 -43.02 59.04 36.14
C GLY A 917 -42.35 58.60 37.45
N MET A 918 -41.21 57.91 37.38
CA MET A 918 -40.49 57.46 38.57
C MET A 918 -39.52 58.50 39.13
N SER A 919 -39.53 58.68 40.45
CA SER A 919 -38.51 59.48 41.13
C SER A 919 -37.22 58.69 41.33
N LEU A 920 -36.08 59.36 41.43
CA LEU A 920 -34.76 58.73 41.60
C LEU A 920 -34.71 57.72 42.76
N ILE A 921 -35.41 58.01 43.86
CA ILE A 921 -35.47 57.12 45.04
C ILE A 921 -36.32 55.88 44.75
N LYS A 922 -37.43 56.02 44.02
CA LYS A 922 -38.25 54.88 43.59
C LYS A 922 -37.48 54.00 42.60
N LEU A 923 -36.79 54.60 41.64
CA LEU A 923 -35.94 53.87 40.69
C LEU A 923 -34.83 53.09 41.42
N LYS A 924 -34.16 53.71 42.41
CA LYS A 924 -33.12 53.01 43.19
C LYS A 924 -33.67 51.89 44.07
N LYS A 925 -34.90 52.05 44.57
CA LYS A 925 -35.61 51.00 45.31
C LYS A 925 -35.97 49.84 44.39
N GLU A 926 -36.50 50.11 43.20
CA GLU A 926 -36.83 49.09 42.20
C GLU A 926 -35.58 48.39 41.65
N GLU A 927 -34.46 49.11 41.47
CA GLU A 927 -33.17 48.53 41.11
C GLU A 927 -32.72 47.52 42.19
N MET A 928 -32.82 47.90 43.46
CA MET A 928 -32.45 47.03 44.58
C MET A 928 -33.40 45.83 44.70
N GLU A 929 -34.71 46.03 44.52
CA GLU A 929 -35.70 44.94 44.49
C GLU A 929 -35.47 43.98 43.31
N THR A 930 -35.08 44.51 42.14
CA THR A 930 -34.70 43.72 40.96
C THR A 930 -33.42 42.93 41.19
N GLN A 931 -32.41 43.53 41.82
CA GLN A 931 -31.17 42.82 42.21
C GLN A 931 -31.44 41.68 43.19
N VAL A 932 -32.34 41.87 44.15
CA VAL A 932 -32.80 40.79 45.04
C VAL A 932 -33.48 39.69 44.22
N LYS A 933 -34.35 40.06 43.27
CA LYS A 933 -35.02 39.09 42.39
C LYS A 933 -34.04 38.28 41.54
N VAL A 934 -32.98 38.91 41.02
CA VAL A 934 -31.91 38.23 40.26
C VAL A 934 -31.25 37.16 41.13
N LEU A 935 -30.85 37.48 42.36
CA LEU A 935 -30.23 36.52 43.28
C LEU A 935 -31.16 35.36 43.66
N GLU A 936 -32.45 35.63 43.83
CA GLU A 936 -33.46 34.57 44.05
C GLU A 936 -33.58 33.64 42.84
N LEU A 937 -33.62 34.19 41.63
CA LEU A 937 -33.71 33.44 40.38
C LEU A 937 -32.46 32.59 40.14
N GLU A 938 -31.26 33.13 40.39
CA GLU A 938 -30.00 32.38 40.30
C GLU A 938 -29.98 31.18 41.25
N LYS A 939 -30.45 31.38 42.50
CA LYS A 939 -30.56 30.30 43.48
C LYS A 939 -31.56 29.23 43.06
N MET A 940 -32.72 29.62 42.52
CA MET A 940 -33.72 28.67 42.01
C MET A 940 -33.20 27.90 40.79
N LEU A 941 -32.49 28.56 39.88
CA LEU A 941 -31.88 27.93 38.70
C LEU A 941 -30.88 26.85 39.10
N GLU A 942 -30.01 27.14 40.09
CA GLU A 942 -29.04 26.15 40.57
C GLU A 942 -29.73 24.94 41.23
N ASN A 943 -30.78 25.17 42.02
CA ASN A 943 -31.57 24.09 42.61
C ASN A 943 -32.23 23.20 41.55
N GLU A 944 -32.82 23.78 40.50
CA GLU A 944 -33.44 23.02 39.41
C GLU A 944 -32.39 22.27 38.56
N ARG A 945 -31.18 22.81 38.38
CA ARG A 945 -30.06 22.08 37.73
C ARG A 945 -29.63 20.86 38.53
N ILE A 946 -29.54 20.98 39.86
CA ILE A 946 -29.22 19.85 40.75
C ILE A 946 -30.32 18.80 40.66
N ARG A 947 -31.58 19.21 40.78
CA ARG A 947 -32.75 18.33 40.68
C ARG A 947 -32.82 17.61 39.33
N LEU A 948 -32.57 18.32 38.22
CA LEU A 948 -32.49 17.73 36.89
C LEU A 948 -31.35 16.68 36.80
N GLY A 949 -30.20 16.98 37.41
CA GLY A 949 -29.10 16.03 37.52
C GLY A 949 -29.48 14.75 38.31
N GLU A 950 -30.21 14.88 39.41
CA GLU A 950 -30.72 13.76 40.19
C GLU A 950 -31.77 12.93 39.43
N LEU A 951 -32.70 13.59 38.73
CA LEU A 951 -33.69 12.93 37.88
C LEU A 951 -33.01 12.15 36.76
N ARG A 952 -31.99 12.72 36.11
CA ARG A 952 -31.19 12.01 35.10
C ARG A 952 -30.47 10.80 35.68
N LYS A 953 -29.88 10.91 36.87
CA LYS A 953 -29.25 9.76 37.56
C LYS A 953 -30.26 8.65 37.84
N LYS A 954 -31.45 8.98 38.34
CA LYS A 954 -32.53 8.00 38.56
C LYS A 954 -33.04 7.39 37.26
N HIS A 955 -33.14 8.17 36.18
CA HIS A 955 -33.52 7.67 34.87
C HIS A 955 -32.52 6.63 34.35
N TYR A 956 -31.21 6.86 34.52
CA TYR A 956 -30.18 5.86 34.15
C TYR A 956 -30.18 4.62 35.04
N ALA A 957 -30.50 4.75 36.33
CA ALA A 957 -30.65 3.61 37.23
C ALA A 957 -31.84 2.72 36.83
N LEU A 958 -33.00 3.33 36.56
CA LEU A 958 -34.21 2.62 36.13
C LEU A 958 -34.11 2.06 34.70
N ALA A 959 -33.28 2.66 33.82
CA ALA A 959 -32.99 2.16 32.48
C ALA A 959 -32.03 0.93 32.46
N GLY A 960 -31.75 0.34 33.63
CA GLY A 960 -31.12 -0.99 33.73
C GLY A 960 -29.58 -1.00 33.70
N VAL A 961 -28.91 0.06 34.19
CA VAL A 961 -27.44 0.07 34.29
C VAL A 961 -26.92 -0.03 35.73
N TYR A 962 -27.79 -0.01 36.75
CA TYR A 962 -27.38 -0.26 38.14
C TYR A 962 -28.50 -1.00 38.88
N ASP A 963 -28.29 -2.29 39.14
CA ASP A 963 -29.04 -3.02 40.17
C ASP A 963 -28.18 -2.98 41.43
N ASP A 964 -28.35 -1.92 42.23
CA ASP A 964 -27.73 -1.84 43.56
C ASP A 964 -28.75 -2.42 44.54
N THR A 965 -28.71 -3.74 44.74
CA THR A 965 -29.48 -4.41 45.79
C THR A 965 -28.72 -4.31 47.11
N ASP A 966 -29.27 -3.46 47.97
CA ASP A 966 -28.91 -3.25 49.38
C ASP A 966 -28.97 -4.55 50.20
N SER A 967 -27.86 -4.92 50.86
CA SER A 967 -27.83 -5.25 52.30
C SER A 967 -26.47 -5.83 52.74
N GLY A 968 -25.83 -5.17 53.71
CA GLY A 968 -24.72 -5.73 54.47
C GLY A 968 -23.71 -4.69 54.95
N GLU A 969 -23.90 -4.19 56.17
CA GLU A 969 -22.97 -3.30 56.86
C GLU A 969 -21.51 -3.78 56.83
N ALA A 970 -20.68 -3.14 56.01
CA ALA A 970 -19.24 -3.03 56.24
C ALA A 970 -18.74 -1.74 55.58
N LYS A 971 -18.42 -0.72 56.39
CA LYS A 971 -17.78 0.51 55.92
C LYS A 971 -16.44 0.19 55.24
N PRO A 972 -16.22 0.55 53.96
CA PRO A 972 -14.87 0.68 53.41
C PRO A 972 -14.38 2.12 53.59
N ALA A 973 -13.06 2.25 53.70
CA ALA A 973 -12.35 3.49 53.98
C ALA A 973 -12.62 4.59 52.91
N SER A 974 -12.76 5.83 53.39
CA SER A 974 -12.97 7.01 52.56
C SER A 974 -11.74 7.34 51.71
N ALA A 975 -11.85 7.17 50.39
CA ALA A 975 -10.98 7.88 49.44
C ALA A 975 -11.30 9.39 49.46
N PRO A 976 -10.30 10.26 49.28
CA PRO A 976 -10.37 11.66 49.70
C PRO A 976 -11.33 12.49 48.83
N ARG A 977 -12.32 13.11 49.49
CA ARG A 977 -13.16 14.15 48.92
C ARG A 977 -12.29 15.37 48.58
N ARG A 978 -12.31 15.83 47.33
CA ARG A 978 -11.87 17.19 46.97
C ARG A 978 -12.73 18.19 47.76
N SER A 979 -12.10 18.88 48.69
CA SER A 979 -12.69 19.90 49.53
C SER A 979 -12.96 21.16 48.72
N ILE A 980 -14.25 21.52 48.63
CA ILE A 980 -14.69 22.90 48.39
C ILE A 980 -14.22 23.73 49.59
N LEU A 981 -13.31 24.66 49.35
CA LEU A 981 -12.78 25.58 50.35
C LEU A 981 -13.89 26.50 50.87
N LYS A 982 -14.31 26.25 52.11
CA LYS A 982 -14.97 27.25 52.96
C LYS A 982 -13.91 28.25 53.45
N LYS A 983 -14.21 29.55 53.34
CA LYS A 983 -13.45 30.65 53.94
C LYS A 983 -13.28 30.48 55.46
N PRO A 984 -12.07 30.62 56.03
CA PRO A 984 -11.85 30.87 57.45
C PRO A 984 -11.64 32.38 57.77
N PRO A 985 -11.66 32.76 59.07
CA PRO A 985 -12.01 34.09 59.56
C PRO A 985 -10.83 35.07 59.73
N LEU A 986 -11.20 36.35 59.88
CA LEU A 986 -10.36 37.51 60.18
C LEU A 986 -9.47 37.31 61.42
N ALA A 987 -8.17 37.60 61.28
CA ALA A 987 -7.23 37.74 62.39
C ALA A 987 -6.64 39.16 62.43
N GLN A 988 -6.62 39.70 63.65
CA GLN A 988 -6.23 41.06 64.03
C GLN A 988 -4.72 41.32 63.91
N LYS A 989 -4.37 42.59 63.67
CA LYS A 989 -3.00 43.15 63.69
C LYS A 989 -2.34 43.01 65.08
N PRO A 990 -1.00 42.93 65.11
CA PRO A 990 -0.23 43.77 66.02
C PRO A 990 0.85 44.59 65.31
N ALA A 991 1.19 45.73 65.93
CA ALA A 991 2.05 46.78 65.44
C ALA A 991 3.51 46.67 65.92
N CYS A 992 4.41 47.21 65.09
CA CYS A 992 5.62 47.99 65.40
C CYS A 992 6.85 47.42 66.17
N LEU A 993 8.00 47.61 65.49
CA LEU A 993 9.31 48.14 65.94
C LEU A 993 10.27 47.27 66.79
N PHE A 994 11.48 46.98 66.27
CA PHE A 994 12.76 47.69 66.53
C PHE A 994 14.00 46.86 66.07
N LYS A 995 14.85 47.51 65.26
CA LYS A 995 16.35 47.58 65.27
C LYS A 995 17.29 46.35 65.42
N GLN A 996 18.30 46.35 64.52
CA GLN A 996 19.77 46.16 64.70
C GLN A 996 20.26 44.77 65.17
N ASP A 997 21.34 44.15 64.66
CA ASP A 997 22.67 44.63 64.21
C ASP A 997 23.33 43.66 63.20
N ASP A 998 24.46 44.15 62.68
CA ASP A 998 25.49 43.63 61.79
C ASP A 998 25.98 42.18 62.02
N ASP A 999 26.46 41.53 60.94
CA ASP A 999 27.89 41.29 60.65
C ASP A 999 28.11 40.05 59.75
N THR A 1000 28.40 40.34 58.48
CA THR A 1000 29.57 39.93 57.68
C THR A 1000 30.16 38.48 57.71
N ILE A 1001 30.48 38.02 56.48
CA ILE A 1001 31.53 37.06 56.02
C ILE A 1001 31.16 35.56 55.93
N TYR A 1002 31.12 35.01 54.69
CA TYR A 1002 32.15 34.09 54.13
C TYR A 1002 31.85 33.65 52.68
N GLU A 1003 32.88 33.74 51.85
CA GLU A 1003 32.99 33.30 50.45
C GLU A 1003 33.11 31.78 50.27
N ALA A 1004 32.58 31.34 49.11
CA ALA A 1004 33.08 30.34 48.16
C ALA A 1004 33.78 29.04 48.61
N ARG A 1005 33.24 27.90 48.15
CA ARG A 1005 34.00 26.69 47.74
C ARG A 1005 33.29 25.91 46.62
N VAL A 1006 33.66 26.21 45.38
CA VAL A 1006 34.38 25.35 44.42
C VAL A 1006 34.28 23.81 44.60
N ILE A 1007 33.83 23.13 43.52
CA ILE A 1007 34.16 21.74 43.03
C ILE A 1007 33.44 20.58 43.77
N ASN A 1008 32.78 19.59 43.12
CA ASN A 1008 33.17 18.81 41.93
C ASN A 1008 31.98 18.11 41.21
N PHE A 1009 32.23 17.74 39.94
CA PHE A 1009 31.44 16.98 38.94
C PHE A 1009 30.44 17.73 38.06
#